data_AF-A0A1I3JSV5-F1
#
_entry.id   AF-A0A1I3JSV5-F1
#
_cell.length_a   1.000
_cell.length_b   1.000
_cell.length_c   1.000
_cell.angle_alpha   90.00
_cell.angle_beta   90.00
_cell.angle_gamma   90.00
#
_symmetry.space_group_name_H-M   'P 1'
#
loop_
_entity.id
_entity.type
_entity.pdbx_description
1 polymer ?
#
loop_
_entity_poly.entity_id
_entity_poly.type
_entity_poly.pdbx_seq_one_letter_code
_entity_poly.pdbx_strand_id
1 'polypeptide(L)'
;MVGVTDEVLDRLERAHENHPNASAKRLLWLADADPTYLEAAEAIVAGDDPAASSESKQDTSTKTGDRVRRSRSRSRTYLEPRFSRWSDADFASPDSGIWPDELLEERNWMGRGGKTGKQPFAPWGDEDAPAECSKEGHTTADKCGCDARWKWGYRDHYVTGQELEMFLEDPKFRRQIDGRVFIQHEDDPYAFVDGDDVVCPETGDVHPAFVAILEHLGLTYADVSTSGSGVHAYYRGELPIDKGQVAFDIDTEPWGANDDVPAIEIYANKHVNVTTGKHVPGTPVEVNEWDEDTLEIILEANGYLDEPEEIEHDTDRERPDLEDYEPTASTCDETTDDIRDVLVAVDQLQPRDLPLSSRQSGTDSTGWETWDPSYRRSESGESVHRPPSESVFYDHREGESFGVLGLFAAEQGIISNPWDRLAGADWWAAVEAARDAGAPIPEYESSDEDAYRGDNDGRAVSALPIGQLDALEPAERRRFAKKRGLEWPSTDDARDDLFETIAEVIRNEDDRIVDAPTSLGKSYTIASTRWAAREDITGDRPVVHLLETREARDEAVDVAEAHGGQYHVLLGRHEACPVCAGDHDDDITLDGEPASEWLDRQCEGKGMPFSAAHRYLEDNNDQGVELPCGGDRCTAITQWETFREGPDGELEYWPLVIATHNFAYAPGLRSHNNIVVDEEPSYQQDDLTTDRIRAAVGAYLREIDAPVQTWEAFVQLSLHDDYQGDAARERDALEDVLYEDPDRDWYFENPDAHTLAPALARAIFRAEERANGRRFGKTGHEPPRLEASVRDEDDWNREWVSVVLDESNDIRSVRVVPDFGSARSLVGLDAHPAVPLWQANTVPWIKTTDVLEPEERQLWRRYERGLRVVQVGDATRPLSGDKALEWLNEDKLQALLEHLVDEYGTQFRTAITTGQVEDRLEELMEKAGVHRPELMHFGEEKSRNDFEHERVGLVNGCMDPGDDYVLDLLAELDLEAEVETAVDDEGEEYRARGRGFEGTDADTAQEILASVRENHIAQAAGRYARDPTDPDVTATVFVRTDAMPPGFADVQTPGVEWVFTDLQEAIVEELRSDTGAKTAREIADVVDCSKEHVRQTLDRLGDTDHGEPTVQVVPDQGPNGATLYSDSGVPNSGVVDIHESPTDSYEDSSRWTLAVRNPTTRDDGDLGPQAGSSDQPAEEWDWKAGPGPGD
;
A
#
# COMPACT_ATOMS: atom_id res chain seq x y z
N MET A 1 -24.56 -29.23 22.49
CA MET A 1 -23.32 -29.95 22.15
C MET A 1 -22.72 -30.53 23.43
N VAL A 2 -22.82 -31.85 23.68
CA VAL A 2 -22.11 -32.56 24.79
C VAL A 2 -21.97 -34.03 24.37
N GLY A 3 -21.05 -34.32 23.45
CA GLY A 3 -20.92 -35.68 22.89
C GLY A 3 -20.05 -35.79 21.63
N VAL A 4 -19.82 -34.69 20.90
CA VAL A 4 -18.85 -34.65 19.79
C VAL A 4 -17.42 -34.50 20.33
N THR A 5 -17.25 -33.67 21.35
CA THR A 5 -15.97 -33.42 22.06
C THR A 5 -15.29 -34.69 22.55
N ASP A 6 -16.06 -35.57 23.20
CA ASP A 6 -15.53 -36.76 23.86
C ASP A 6 -15.01 -37.78 22.83
N GLU A 7 -15.63 -37.85 21.64
CA GLU A 7 -15.26 -38.80 20.57
C GLU A 7 -14.05 -38.33 19.74
N VAL A 8 -13.75 -37.02 19.68
CA VAL A 8 -12.50 -36.51 19.09
C VAL A 8 -11.32 -36.80 20.02
N LEU A 9 -11.47 -36.57 21.34
CA LEU A 9 -10.42 -36.85 22.33
C LEU A 9 -10.11 -38.35 22.42
N ASP A 10 -11.13 -39.22 22.41
CA ASP A 10 -10.95 -40.68 22.41
C ASP A 10 -10.26 -41.20 21.11
N ARG A 11 -10.30 -40.43 20.00
CA ARG A 11 -9.51 -40.71 18.79
C ARG A 11 -8.06 -40.22 18.93
N LEU A 12 -7.83 -39.03 19.49
CA LEU A 12 -6.49 -38.47 19.72
C LEU A 12 -5.67 -39.30 20.70
N GLU A 13 -6.25 -39.74 21.82
CA GLU A 13 -5.58 -40.65 22.76
C GLU A 13 -5.16 -41.96 22.08
N ARG A 14 -6.04 -42.57 21.27
CA ARG A 14 -5.73 -43.81 20.53
C ARG A 14 -4.70 -43.58 19.43
N ALA A 15 -4.69 -42.43 18.76
CA ALA A 15 -3.65 -42.06 17.81
C ALA A 15 -2.29 -41.99 18.51
N HIS A 16 -2.23 -41.39 19.71
CA HIS A 16 -1.01 -41.32 20.51
C HIS A 16 -0.56 -42.68 21.08
N GLU A 17 -1.48 -43.53 21.56
CA GLU A 17 -1.14 -44.90 22.01
C GLU A 17 -0.49 -45.74 20.90
N ASN A 18 -0.92 -45.56 19.65
CA ASN A 18 -0.34 -46.26 18.49
C ASN A 18 0.92 -45.58 17.94
N HIS A 19 1.02 -44.25 18.04
CA HIS A 19 2.12 -43.44 17.50
C HIS A 19 2.73 -42.48 18.56
N PRO A 20 3.35 -43.00 19.64
CA PRO A 20 3.78 -42.21 20.80
C PRO A 20 4.96 -41.26 20.57
N ASN A 21 5.44 -41.15 19.31
CA ASN A 21 6.48 -40.20 18.88
C ASN A 21 5.94 -39.19 17.85
N ALA A 22 4.64 -39.18 17.55
CA ALA A 22 4.05 -38.20 16.63
C ALA A 22 3.92 -36.82 17.31
N SER A 23 4.16 -35.75 16.55
CA SER A 23 3.87 -34.38 16.98
C SER A 23 2.36 -34.15 17.07
N ALA A 24 1.92 -33.13 17.82
CA ALA A 24 0.50 -32.82 17.99
C ALA A 24 -0.23 -32.58 16.65
N LYS A 25 0.37 -31.78 15.75
CA LYS A 25 -0.11 -31.62 14.36
C LYS A 25 -0.30 -32.97 13.63
N ARG A 26 0.63 -33.92 13.82
CA ARG A 26 0.51 -35.27 13.21
C ARG A 26 -0.47 -36.19 13.95
N LEU A 27 -0.79 -35.93 15.22
CA LEU A 27 -1.85 -36.65 15.95
C LEU A 27 -3.24 -36.19 15.51
N LEU A 28 -3.46 -34.89 15.29
CA LEU A 28 -4.69 -34.39 14.67
C LEU A 28 -4.95 -35.11 13.34
N TRP A 29 -3.93 -35.15 12.48
CA TRP A 29 -3.95 -35.86 11.20
C TRP A 29 -4.17 -37.39 11.33
N LEU A 30 -3.56 -38.05 12.32
CA LEU A 30 -3.76 -39.50 12.57
C LEU A 30 -5.12 -39.82 13.22
N ALA A 31 -5.76 -38.85 13.87
CA ALA A 31 -7.05 -39.00 14.55
C ALA A 31 -8.24 -38.58 13.69
N ASP A 32 -7.99 -37.92 12.54
CA ASP A 32 -8.98 -37.26 11.71
C ASP A 32 -9.76 -36.19 12.51
N ALA A 33 -8.97 -35.29 13.14
CA ALA A 33 -9.44 -34.32 14.13
C ALA A 33 -9.14 -32.87 13.71
N ASP A 34 -10.13 -32.01 13.94
CA ASP A 34 -10.13 -30.59 13.59
C ASP A 34 -9.03 -29.76 14.31
N PRO A 35 -8.44 -28.72 13.68
CA PRO A 35 -7.39 -27.88 14.28
C PRO A 35 -7.74 -27.22 15.62
N THR A 36 -9.01 -26.99 15.95
CA THR A 36 -9.43 -26.46 17.27
C THR A 36 -9.07 -27.38 18.44
N TYR A 37 -8.71 -28.65 18.17
CA TYR A 37 -8.21 -29.60 19.16
C TYR A 37 -6.68 -29.59 19.32
N LEU A 38 -5.94 -28.66 18.70
CA LEU A 38 -4.47 -28.62 18.75
C LEU A 38 -3.93 -28.54 20.18
N GLU A 39 -4.48 -27.66 21.04
CA GLU A 39 -4.06 -27.57 22.46
C GLU A 39 -4.25 -28.90 23.21
N ALA A 40 -5.33 -29.63 22.90
CA ALA A 40 -5.59 -30.94 23.49
C ALA A 40 -4.62 -32.02 22.94
N ALA A 41 -4.28 -31.97 21.65
CA ALA A 41 -3.27 -32.84 21.06
C ALA A 41 -1.86 -32.54 21.62
N GLU A 42 -1.53 -31.29 21.92
CA GLU A 42 -0.27 -30.88 22.55
C GLU A 42 -0.20 -31.33 24.02
N ALA A 43 -1.28 -31.19 24.79
CA ALA A 43 -1.38 -31.73 26.14
C ALA A 43 -1.20 -33.27 26.17
N ILE A 44 -1.83 -33.99 25.23
CA ILE A 44 -1.67 -35.45 25.08
C ILE A 44 -0.21 -35.83 24.76
N VAL A 45 0.49 -35.08 23.90
CA VAL A 45 1.93 -35.30 23.61
C VAL A 45 2.82 -34.97 24.81
N ALA A 46 2.50 -33.94 25.59
CA ALA A 46 3.20 -33.59 26.82
C ALA A 46 2.99 -34.63 27.93
N GLY A 47 1.88 -35.38 27.88
CA GLY A 47 1.44 -36.31 28.92
C GLY A 47 0.72 -35.62 30.10
N ASP A 48 0.19 -34.42 29.86
CA ASP A 48 -0.59 -33.63 30.82
C ASP A 48 -2.10 -33.83 30.61
N ASP A 49 -2.89 -33.54 31.64
CA ASP A 49 -4.36 -33.58 31.60
C ASP A 49 -4.87 -32.27 30.94
N PRO A 50 -5.55 -32.30 29.78
CA PRO A 50 -5.89 -31.11 29.00
C PRO A 50 -6.86 -30.13 29.68
N ALA A 51 -7.32 -30.43 30.91
CA ALA A 51 -8.27 -29.60 31.65
C ALA A 51 -7.64 -28.60 32.64
N ALA A 52 -6.34 -28.25 32.57
CA ALA A 52 -5.69 -27.48 33.65
C ALA A 52 -4.56 -26.47 33.30
N SER A 53 -4.77 -25.22 33.76
CA SER A 53 -3.77 -24.17 34.09
C SER A 53 -3.26 -23.28 32.92
N SER A 54 -2.72 -22.06 33.14
CA SER A 54 -2.26 -21.43 34.39
C SER A 54 -2.33 -19.88 34.43
N GLU A 55 -2.20 -19.27 35.61
CA GLU A 55 -2.15 -17.81 35.83
C GLU A 55 -0.72 -17.24 35.91
N SER A 56 -0.41 -16.18 35.14
CA SER A 56 0.41 -14.99 35.49
C SER A 56 1.86 -15.11 36.06
N LYS A 57 2.77 -14.22 35.60
CA LYS A 57 3.64 -13.42 36.51
C LYS A 57 4.41 -12.25 35.88
N GLN A 58 4.73 -11.30 36.79
CA GLN A 58 5.47 -10.04 36.69
C GLN A 58 7.01 -10.28 36.48
N ASP A 59 7.92 -9.30 36.32
CA ASP A 59 7.99 -7.95 36.93
C ASP A 59 9.12 -7.04 36.35
N THR A 60 9.08 -5.73 36.63
CA THR A 60 10.17 -4.70 36.55
C THR A 60 10.72 -4.27 35.16
N SER A 61 11.26 -3.06 34.91
CA SER A 61 11.43 -1.83 35.73
C SER A 61 11.73 -0.54 34.91
N THR A 62 10.86 0.47 35.05
CA THR A 62 11.10 1.94 35.20
C THR A 62 12.18 2.77 34.44
N LYS A 63 11.71 3.95 33.97
CA LYS A 63 12.28 5.34 34.05
C LYS A 63 13.16 5.90 32.91
N THR A 64 13.12 7.20 32.55
CA THR A 64 12.14 8.36 32.64
C THR A 64 12.83 9.61 32.06
N GLY A 65 12.10 10.54 31.41
CA GLY A 65 12.35 11.98 31.57
C GLY A 65 12.53 12.84 30.32
N ASP A 66 11.42 13.35 29.78
CA ASP A 66 11.05 14.79 29.76
C ASP A 66 12.13 15.89 29.88
N ARG A 67 12.00 17.05 29.21
CA ARG A 67 11.16 17.47 28.05
C ARG A 67 11.68 18.88 27.62
N VAL A 68 11.69 19.18 26.31
CA VAL A 68 10.82 20.18 25.64
C VAL A 68 10.52 21.51 26.41
N ARG A 69 10.52 22.72 25.82
CA ARG A 69 10.80 23.26 24.46
C ARG A 69 10.88 24.81 24.53
N ARG A 70 11.71 25.45 23.68
CA ARG A 70 11.41 26.74 22.96
C ARG A 70 11.42 28.06 23.83
N SER A 71 11.20 29.33 23.40
CA SER A 71 10.24 29.87 22.40
C SER A 71 10.20 31.46 22.20
N ARG A 72 10.62 32.05 21.04
CA ARG A 72 9.88 32.59 19.81
C ARG A 72 9.69 34.17 19.43
N SER A 73 10.12 34.96 18.30
CA SER A 73 9.92 36.27 17.30
C SER A 73 9.05 37.64 17.04
N ARG A 74 9.51 38.63 16.16
CA ARG A 74 8.88 39.38 14.93
C ARG A 74 8.21 40.84 14.84
N SER A 75 8.24 41.43 13.59
CA SER A 75 7.34 42.35 12.76
C SER A 75 7.42 43.96 12.49
N ARG A 76 6.62 44.52 11.56
CA ARG A 76 6.27 45.94 11.12
C ARG A 76 7.32 47.13 10.96
N THR A 77 7.19 47.99 9.90
CA THR A 77 8.13 48.81 8.95
C THR A 77 8.65 50.24 9.29
N TYR A 78 9.60 50.90 8.55
CA TYR A 78 9.74 51.12 7.06
C TYR A 78 11.13 51.52 6.43
N LEU A 79 11.33 51.14 5.14
CA LEU A 79 11.98 51.85 3.97
C LEU A 79 13.46 51.61 3.48
N GLU A 80 13.60 50.66 2.53
CA GLU A 80 14.57 50.52 1.40
C GLU A 80 15.92 51.28 1.35
N PRO A 81 17.03 50.51 1.24
CA PRO A 81 18.22 50.93 0.49
C PRO A 81 18.77 49.88 -0.50
N ARG A 82 18.03 49.56 -1.58
CA ARG A 82 18.57 48.95 -2.83
C ARG A 82 19.23 47.55 -2.75
N PHE A 83 18.89 46.76 -1.74
CA PHE A 83 19.00 45.29 -1.79
C PHE A 83 17.60 44.74 -1.49
N SER A 84 17.21 43.66 -2.16
CA SER A 84 15.80 43.23 -2.21
C SER A 84 15.54 41.82 -1.69
N ARG A 85 16.59 41.13 -1.20
CA ARG A 85 16.55 39.77 -0.68
C ARG A 85 17.49 39.63 0.53
N TRP A 86 17.18 38.73 1.46
CA TRP A 86 18.09 38.33 2.54
C TRP A 86 19.29 37.52 2.03
N SER A 87 19.13 36.85 0.88
CA SER A 87 20.22 36.15 0.19
C SER A 87 21.33 37.09 -0.35
N ASP A 88 21.10 38.42 -0.37
CA ASP A 88 22.11 39.43 -0.69
C ASP A 88 22.88 39.97 0.57
N ALA A 89 22.57 39.50 1.78
CA ALA A 89 23.07 40.08 3.04
C ALA A 89 24.39 39.46 3.56
N ASP A 90 25.29 40.28 4.11
CA ASP A 90 26.62 39.87 4.59
C ASP A 90 26.62 39.61 6.11
N PHE A 91 26.27 38.39 6.51
CA PHE A 91 26.28 37.97 7.91
C PHE A 91 27.70 37.77 8.49
N ALA A 92 28.72 37.64 7.64
CA ALA A 92 30.10 37.41 8.04
C ALA A 92 30.84 38.70 8.46
N SER A 93 30.40 39.87 7.95
CA SER A 93 31.06 41.16 8.14
C SER A 93 30.21 42.24 8.86
N PRO A 94 29.57 41.97 10.02
CA PRO A 94 28.56 42.85 10.58
C PRO A 94 29.09 44.23 11.06
N ASP A 95 28.34 45.28 10.72
CA ASP A 95 28.65 46.66 11.07
C ASP A 95 28.33 46.95 12.55
N SER A 96 29.35 47.35 13.30
CA SER A 96 29.27 47.45 14.77
C SER A 96 28.86 48.84 15.26
N GLY A 97 27.79 48.91 16.06
CA GLY A 97 27.31 50.13 16.72
C GLY A 97 26.04 50.72 16.10
N ILE A 98 25.28 49.93 15.35
CA ILE A 98 24.03 50.32 14.70
C ILE A 98 22.86 49.62 15.41
N TRP A 99 21.84 50.39 15.78
CA TRP A 99 20.58 49.93 16.38
C TRP A 99 19.42 50.74 15.76
N PRO A 100 18.18 50.24 15.73
CA PRO A 100 17.05 51.02 15.23
C PRO A 100 16.79 52.24 16.10
N ASP A 101 16.76 53.43 15.50
CA ASP A 101 16.55 54.70 16.21
C ASP A 101 15.24 54.68 17.03
N GLU A 102 14.18 54.05 16.50
CA GLU A 102 12.89 53.84 17.18
C GLU A 102 13.06 53.11 18.53
N LEU A 103 13.73 51.95 18.53
CA LEU A 103 14.01 51.21 19.77
C LEU A 103 14.87 52.04 20.73
N LEU A 104 15.77 52.89 20.24
CA LEU A 104 16.63 53.74 21.09
C LEU A 104 15.88 54.88 21.78
N GLU A 105 14.77 55.38 21.20
CA GLU A 105 13.91 56.38 21.85
C GLU A 105 13.10 55.79 23.01
N GLU A 106 12.75 54.51 22.94
CA GLU A 106 11.94 53.84 23.96
C GLU A 106 12.61 53.72 25.33
N ARG A 107 11.81 53.83 26.39
CA ARG A 107 12.27 53.68 27.79
C ARG A 107 12.28 52.23 28.27
N ASN A 108 12.64 51.28 27.40
CA ASN A 108 12.60 49.84 27.69
C ASN A 108 14.00 49.19 27.82
N TRP A 109 15.09 49.96 27.93
CA TRP A 109 16.44 49.41 27.99
C TRP A 109 16.94 49.10 29.42
N MET A 110 17.71 48.02 29.53
CA MET A 110 18.57 47.69 30.66
C MET A 110 19.99 47.35 30.17
N GLY A 111 20.97 47.39 31.07
CA GLY A 111 22.35 47.03 30.75
C GLY A 111 22.57 45.52 30.84
N ARG A 112 23.33 44.96 29.90
CA ARG A 112 23.64 43.53 29.88
C ARG A 112 24.78 43.20 30.84
N GLY A 113 24.59 42.21 31.72
CA GLY A 113 25.59 41.78 32.69
C GLY A 113 25.31 40.37 33.26
N GLY A 114 25.65 40.19 34.54
CA GLY A 114 25.51 38.91 35.23
C GLY A 114 26.69 37.96 35.05
N LYS A 115 26.55 36.70 35.47
CA LYS A 115 27.64 35.70 35.36
C LYS A 115 27.81 35.13 33.96
N THR A 116 26.73 35.11 33.17
CA THR A 116 26.67 34.57 31.81
C THR A 116 26.78 35.64 30.73
N GLY A 117 26.83 36.92 31.10
CA GLY A 117 26.86 38.03 30.14
C GLY A 117 25.59 38.21 29.31
N LYS A 118 24.48 37.52 29.63
CA LYS A 118 23.16 37.65 28.97
C LYS A 118 22.04 38.21 29.89
N GLN A 119 22.33 38.63 31.14
CA GLN A 119 21.28 38.98 32.12
C GLN A 119 20.99 40.50 32.19
N PRO A 120 19.72 40.95 32.26
CA PRO A 120 19.41 42.37 32.43
C PRO A 120 19.79 42.90 33.81
N PHE A 121 20.41 44.08 33.83
CA PHE A 121 20.85 44.74 35.07
C PHE A 121 20.78 46.27 34.95
N ALA A 122 20.21 46.91 35.97
CA ALA A 122 20.14 48.36 36.10
C ALA A 122 21.06 48.85 37.24
N PRO A 123 22.40 48.92 37.06
CA PRO A 123 23.33 49.31 38.13
C PRO A 123 23.18 50.77 38.60
N TRP A 124 22.36 51.57 37.90
CA TRP A 124 21.93 52.92 38.30
C TRP A 124 20.68 52.93 39.20
N GLY A 125 19.90 51.85 39.24
CA GLY A 125 18.69 51.69 40.04
C GLY A 125 18.98 51.50 41.53
N ASP A 126 17.92 51.46 42.34
CA ASP A 126 18.03 51.19 43.78
C ASP A 126 18.05 49.68 44.04
N GLU A 127 18.85 49.24 45.01
CA GLU A 127 18.96 47.83 45.42
C GLU A 127 17.72 47.38 46.19
N ASP A 128 17.14 48.30 46.98
CA ASP A 128 16.00 48.10 47.86
C ASP A 128 14.68 48.67 47.26
N ALA A 129 14.58 48.80 45.94
CA ALA A 129 13.34 49.26 45.29
C ALA A 129 12.17 48.27 45.52
N PRO A 130 10.90 48.70 45.48
CA PRO A 130 9.74 47.83 45.72
C PRO A 130 9.38 46.90 44.53
N ALA A 131 10.38 46.47 43.75
CA ALA A 131 10.21 45.61 42.59
C ALA A 131 9.65 44.23 42.97
N GLU A 132 8.76 43.65 42.16
CA GLU A 132 8.14 42.36 42.45
C GLU A 132 9.15 41.19 42.40
N CYS A 133 8.93 40.19 43.25
CA CYS A 133 9.87 39.11 43.45
C CYS A 133 9.22 37.72 43.29
N SER A 134 9.39 37.15 42.10
CA SER A 134 9.06 35.78 41.67
C SER A 134 9.76 34.63 42.44
N LYS A 135 10.15 34.85 43.70
CA LYS A 135 10.61 33.77 44.59
C LYS A 135 9.47 33.37 45.51
N GLU A 136 9.30 32.07 45.70
CA GLU A 136 8.26 31.53 46.57
C GLU A 136 8.32 32.14 47.99
N GLY A 137 7.18 32.60 48.50
CA GLY A 137 7.08 33.27 49.81
C GLY A 137 7.64 34.70 49.88
N HIS A 138 8.18 35.26 48.78
CA HIS A 138 8.57 36.66 48.69
C HIS A 138 7.39 37.53 48.21
N THR A 139 7.54 38.85 48.23
CA THR A 139 6.56 39.79 47.67
C THR A 139 7.25 40.83 46.81
N THR A 140 7.87 41.84 47.44
CA THR A 140 8.66 42.87 46.77
C THR A 140 10.08 42.92 47.35
N ALA A 141 11.04 43.39 46.56
CA ALA A 141 12.47 43.37 46.87
C ALA A 141 12.82 44.06 48.21
N ASP A 142 12.29 45.26 48.44
CA ASP A 142 12.35 46.02 49.71
C ASP A 142 11.96 45.19 50.96
N LYS A 143 11.07 44.21 50.82
CA LYS A 143 10.57 43.36 51.92
C LYS A 143 11.33 42.04 52.06
N CYS A 144 12.13 41.65 51.06
CA CYS A 144 12.72 40.32 50.98
C CYS A 144 14.23 40.28 50.69
N GLY A 145 14.90 41.43 50.57
CA GLY A 145 16.36 41.53 50.44
C GLY A 145 16.91 40.90 49.14
N CYS A 146 16.12 40.91 48.07
CA CYS A 146 16.57 40.52 46.74
C CYS A 146 16.84 41.78 45.92
N ASP A 147 18.07 41.97 45.43
CA ASP A 147 18.51 43.14 44.66
C ASP A 147 17.55 43.46 43.49
N ALA A 148 16.83 44.59 43.63
CA ALA A 148 15.81 45.02 42.68
C ALA A 148 16.38 45.43 41.30
N ARG A 149 17.70 45.67 41.19
CA ARG A 149 18.35 46.05 39.92
C ARG A 149 18.39 44.92 38.90
N TRP A 150 18.16 43.67 39.32
CA TRP A 150 17.98 42.49 38.44
C TRP A 150 16.50 42.17 38.16
N LYS A 151 15.56 42.95 38.70
CA LYS A 151 14.12 42.74 38.48
C LYS A 151 13.69 43.44 37.20
N TRP A 152 13.96 42.78 36.08
CA TRP A 152 13.64 43.26 34.74
C TRP A 152 12.15 43.48 34.45
N GLY A 153 11.23 43.07 35.34
CA GLY A 153 9.82 43.46 35.29
C GLY A 153 9.47 44.82 35.92
N TYR A 154 10.44 45.55 36.50
CA TYR A 154 10.19 46.79 37.23
C TYR A 154 10.56 48.03 36.40
N ARG A 155 9.54 48.60 35.71
CA ARG A 155 9.67 49.68 34.72
C ARG A 155 10.43 50.94 35.21
N ASP A 156 10.40 51.27 36.51
CA ASP A 156 11.15 52.41 37.08
C ASP A 156 12.69 52.29 36.96
N HIS A 157 13.21 51.08 36.69
CA HIS A 157 14.64 50.84 36.46
C HIS A 157 15.07 50.97 34.99
N TYR A 158 14.14 51.15 34.05
CA TYR A 158 14.46 51.22 32.64
C TYR A 158 14.89 52.63 32.18
N VAL A 159 15.65 52.66 31.08
CA VAL A 159 16.26 53.86 30.51
C VAL A 159 16.07 53.91 28.99
N THR A 160 16.32 55.06 28.36
CA THR A 160 16.41 55.10 26.89
C THR A 160 17.74 54.52 26.41
N GLY A 161 17.84 54.19 25.11
CA GLY A 161 19.11 53.75 24.52
C GLY A 161 20.23 54.79 24.66
N GLN A 162 19.88 56.08 24.58
CA GLN A 162 20.81 57.19 24.81
C GLN A 162 21.24 57.31 26.29
N GLU A 163 20.32 57.13 27.24
CA GLU A 163 20.65 57.10 28.68
C GLU A 163 21.54 55.89 29.01
N LEU A 164 21.30 54.73 28.39
CA LEU A 164 22.12 53.52 28.57
C LEU A 164 23.54 53.71 28.03
N GLU A 165 23.72 54.34 26.86
CA GLU A 165 25.06 54.59 26.32
C GLU A 165 25.90 55.47 27.26
N MET A 166 25.29 56.47 27.91
CA MET A 166 25.97 57.27 28.93
C MET A 166 26.45 56.43 30.13
N PHE A 167 25.75 55.35 30.48
CA PHE A 167 26.20 54.41 31.51
C PHE A 167 27.26 53.41 30.99
N LEU A 168 27.20 53.01 29.72
CA LEU A 168 28.26 52.21 29.09
C LEU A 168 29.57 53.00 28.94
N GLU A 169 29.53 54.31 28.73
CA GLU A 169 30.72 55.18 28.74
C GLU A 169 31.29 55.40 30.16
N ASP A 170 30.46 55.53 31.20
CA ASP A 170 30.93 55.83 32.57
C ASP A 170 31.76 54.67 33.18
N PRO A 171 33.04 54.89 33.54
CA PRO A 171 33.90 53.89 34.18
C PRO A 171 33.39 53.32 35.52
N LYS A 172 32.36 53.92 36.14
CA LYS A 172 31.63 53.40 37.31
C LYS A 172 30.77 52.18 36.94
N PHE A 173 30.08 52.22 35.81
CA PHE A 173 29.07 51.24 35.43
C PHE A 173 29.61 50.23 34.40
N ARG A 174 30.54 50.62 33.53
CA ARG A 174 31.30 49.77 32.56
C ARG A 174 32.17 48.64 33.18
N ARG A 175 31.95 48.30 34.45
CA ARG A 175 32.55 47.15 35.17
C ARG A 175 31.49 46.14 35.63
N GLN A 176 30.23 46.43 35.36
CA GLN A 176 29.05 45.71 35.84
C GLN A 176 28.09 45.39 34.69
N ILE A 177 28.13 46.20 33.63
CA ILE A 177 27.45 45.99 32.36
C ILE A 177 28.45 46.13 31.21
N ASP A 178 28.27 45.34 30.15
CA ASP A 178 29.15 45.28 28.97
C ASP A 178 28.42 45.34 27.61
N GLY A 179 27.10 45.44 27.62
CA GLY A 179 26.24 45.58 26.45
C GLY A 179 24.85 46.08 26.81
N ARG A 180 23.91 45.92 25.88
CA ARG A 180 22.51 46.36 26.03
C ARG A 180 21.55 45.17 26.04
N VAL A 181 20.36 45.37 26.61
CA VAL A 181 19.21 44.46 26.52
C VAL A 181 17.95 45.32 26.41
N PHE A 182 17.09 45.01 25.45
CA PHE A 182 15.76 45.60 25.30
C PHE A 182 14.73 44.72 26.02
N ILE A 183 13.83 45.31 26.81
CA ILE A 183 12.78 44.60 27.52
C ILE A 183 11.46 44.80 26.79
N GLN A 184 11.01 43.75 26.11
CA GLN A 184 9.75 43.75 25.37
C GLN A 184 8.56 43.53 26.33
N HIS A 185 7.41 44.09 25.98
CA HIS A 185 6.16 43.90 26.68
C HIS A 185 5.04 43.33 25.80
N GLU A 186 4.05 42.78 26.47
CA GLU A 186 2.80 42.27 25.92
C GLU A 186 1.89 43.39 25.38
N ASP A 187 2.07 44.63 25.88
CA ASP A 187 1.46 45.85 25.33
C ASP A 187 2.32 46.51 24.22
N ASP A 188 3.56 46.08 24.03
CA ASP A 188 4.47 46.72 23.07
C ASP A 188 4.13 46.22 21.65
N PRO A 189 4.19 47.08 20.62
CA PRO A 189 3.96 46.63 19.25
C PRO A 189 5.10 45.79 18.69
N TYR A 190 6.15 45.43 19.47
CA TYR A 190 7.43 44.82 19.08
C TYR A 190 7.47 43.30 19.27
N ALA A 191 8.18 42.57 18.39
CA ALA A 191 8.62 41.21 18.68
C ALA A 191 9.96 40.80 17.99
N PHE A 192 10.72 39.87 18.58
CA PHE A 192 12.16 39.63 18.28
C PHE A 192 12.51 38.22 17.78
N VAL A 193 12.78 37.98 16.48
CA VAL A 193 13.22 36.63 16.00
C VAL A 193 14.58 36.35 16.61
N ASP A 194 14.73 35.14 17.15
CA ASP A 194 16.03 34.53 17.38
C ASP A 194 16.20 33.33 16.45
N GLY A 195 17.42 33.13 15.98
CA GLY A 195 17.85 32.00 15.19
C GLY A 195 19.12 31.46 15.83
N ASP A 196 18.98 30.40 16.62
CA ASP A 196 20.10 29.77 17.32
C ASP A 196 20.82 28.78 16.38
N ASP A 197 22.15 28.87 16.39
CA ASP A 197 23.09 28.05 15.61
C ASP A 197 22.83 27.94 14.09
N VAL A 198 22.15 28.94 13.53
CA VAL A 198 21.87 29.10 12.09
C VAL A 198 23.06 29.63 11.27
N VAL A 199 24.17 30.05 11.89
CA VAL A 199 25.39 30.53 11.20
C VAL A 199 26.52 29.51 11.40
N CYS A 200 27.12 29.07 10.30
CA CYS A 200 28.25 28.14 10.31
C CYS A 200 29.51 28.81 10.90
N PRO A 201 30.12 28.30 11.99
CA PRO A 201 31.29 28.91 12.62
C PRO A 201 32.56 28.91 11.76
N GLU A 202 32.65 28.02 10.77
CA GLU A 202 33.86 27.87 9.93
C GLU A 202 33.86 28.79 8.71
N THR A 203 32.68 29.03 8.11
CA THR A 203 32.55 29.81 6.86
C THR A 203 31.88 31.16 7.05
N GLY A 204 30.98 31.29 8.03
CA GLY A 204 30.09 32.45 8.19
C GLY A 204 28.79 32.37 7.38
N ASP A 205 28.54 31.26 6.67
CA ASP A 205 27.32 31.07 5.88
C ASP A 205 26.12 30.76 6.77
N VAL A 206 24.95 31.31 6.40
CA VAL A 206 23.69 31.13 7.12
C VAL A 206 22.87 29.98 6.52
N HIS A 207 22.21 29.21 7.39
CA HIS A 207 21.38 28.06 7.03
C HIS A 207 20.31 28.44 5.99
N PRO A 208 20.24 27.77 4.81
CA PRO A 208 19.35 28.19 3.73
C PRO A 208 17.88 28.34 4.11
N ALA A 209 17.33 27.42 4.93
CA ALA A 209 15.94 27.50 5.39
C ALA A 209 15.69 28.70 6.32
N PHE A 210 16.72 29.18 7.06
CA PHE A 210 16.60 30.40 7.86
C PHE A 210 16.50 31.63 6.96
N VAL A 211 17.34 31.70 5.92
CA VAL A 211 17.30 32.77 4.92
C VAL A 211 15.97 32.77 4.16
N ALA A 212 15.45 31.59 3.79
CA ALA A 212 14.15 31.47 3.12
C ALA A 212 12.99 31.94 4.03
N ILE A 213 12.94 31.50 5.29
CA ILE A 213 11.90 31.94 6.24
C ILE A 213 11.96 33.45 6.48
N LEU A 214 13.15 34.05 6.53
CA LEU A 214 13.29 35.51 6.61
C LEU A 214 12.90 36.22 5.30
N GLU A 215 13.20 35.65 4.12
CA GLU A 215 12.76 36.14 2.80
C GLU A 215 11.23 36.25 2.74
N HIS A 216 10.54 35.18 3.11
CA HIS A 216 9.08 35.11 3.17
C HIS A 216 8.46 36.05 4.21
N LEU A 217 9.18 36.38 5.28
CA LEU A 217 8.74 37.32 6.31
C LEU A 217 9.16 38.77 6.08
N GLY A 218 9.85 39.07 4.97
CA GLY A 218 10.29 40.42 4.63
C GLY A 218 11.61 40.86 5.26
N LEU A 219 12.30 41.79 4.58
CA LEU A 219 13.58 42.37 5.02
C LEU A 219 13.42 43.29 6.24
N THR A 220 14.22 43.08 7.29
CA THR A 220 14.20 43.88 8.53
C THR A 220 15.56 44.04 9.20
N TYR A 221 15.71 44.97 10.15
CA TYR A 221 16.89 45.08 11.00
C TYR A 221 17.28 43.73 11.61
N ALA A 222 18.48 43.26 11.32
CA ALA A 222 19.09 42.10 11.96
C ALA A 222 20.42 42.44 12.64
N ASP A 223 20.74 41.76 13.76
CA ASP A 223 22.07 41.80 14.36
C ASP A 223 22.61 40.40 14.74
N VAL A 224 23.90 40.19 14.52
CA VAL A 224 24.56 38.88 14.76
C VAL A 224 24.76 38.67 16.26
N SER A 225 24.30 37.51 16.77
CA SER A 225 24.13 37.26 18.20
C SER A 225 25.43 37.31 19.03
N THR A 226 25.29 37.18 20.35
CA THR A 226 26.44 37.20 21.26
C THR A 226 27.42 36.02 21.11
N SER A 227 26.98 34.86 20.60
CA SER A 227 27.88 33.74 20.25
C SER A 227 28.62 34.00 18.94
N GLY A 228 27.90 34.54 17.95
CA GLY A 228 28.34 34.60 16.54
C GLY A 228 27.82 33.46 15.67
N SER A 229 27.19 32.44 16.28
CA SER A 229 26.52 31.32 15.59
C SER A 229 25.03 31.57 15.33
N GLY A 230 24.44 32.61 15.92
CA GLY A 230 23.01 32.93 15.77
C GLY A 230 22.74 34.34 15.22
N VAL A 231 21.51 34.56 14.77
CA VAL A 231 21.04 35.82 14.16
C VAL A 231 19.75 36.29 14.82
N HIS A 232 19.74 37.53 15.29
CA HIS A 232 18.53 38.19 15.75
C HIS A 232 17.88 38.99 14.61
N ALA A 233 16.56 39.02 14.50
CA ALA A 233 15.85 39.96 13.63
C ALA A 233 14.77 40.77 14.41
N TYR A 234 15.00 42.08 14.46
CA TYR A 234 14.18 43.20 14.96
C TYR A 234 13.03 43.55 14.05
N TYR A 235 11.83 43.07 14.38
CA TYR A 235 10.55 43.55 13.89
C TYR A 235 9.64 43.78 15.21
N ARG A 236 8.39 44.14 15.63
CA ARG A 236 6.96 44.63 15.39
C ARG A 236 5.67 43.83 15.05
N GLY A 237 5.12 42.85 15.81
CA GLY A 237 3.71 42.38 15.57
C GLY A 237 3.13 41.21 16.42
N GLU A 238 1.85 40.88 16.17
CA GLU A 238 0.99 39.91 16.92
C GLU A 238 0.77 38.55 16.21
N LEU A 239 0.95 37.41 16.90
CA LEU A 239 0.75 36.08 16.30
C LEU A 239 -0.73 35.76 16.03
N PRO A 240 -1.09 35.11 14.92
CA PRO A 240 -2.46 34.71 14.58
C PRO A 240 -2.90 33.43 15.31
N ILE A 241 -2.45 33.25 16.55
CA ILE A 241 -2.78 32.11 17.43
C ILE A 241 -2.78 32.58 18.89
N ASP A 242 -3.60 31.96 19.76
CA ASP A 242 -3.63 32.25 21.20
C ASP A 242 -2.45 31.62 21.97
N LYS A 243 -1.23 31.87 21.47
CA LYS A 243 0.04 31.45 22.07
C LYS A 243 1.04 32.57 21.79
N GLY A 244 1.37 33.37 22.80
CA GLY A 244 2.31 34.48 22.64
C GLY A 244 3.75 34.08 22.25
N GLN A 245 4.05 32.79 22.10
CA GLN A 245 5.30 32.15 21.68
C GLN A 245 5.02 30.65 21.36
N VAL A 246 5.75 29.96 20.47
CA VAL A 246 5.62 28.50 20.18
C VAL A 246 6.91 27.66 19.81
N ALA A 247 7.38 27.57 18.54
CA ALA A 247 8.75 27.27 17.97
C ALA A 247 8.92 26.03 17.09
N PHE A 248 10.09 25.88 16.45
CA PHE A 248 10.42 24.83 15.48
C PHE A 248 11.92 24.77 15.21
N ASP A 249 12.36 23.57 14.85
CA ASP A 249 13.73 23.19 14.54
C ASP A 249 13.78 23.08 12.99
N ILE A 250 14.76 23.69 12.33
CA ILE A 250 14.72 23.83 10.84
C ILE A 250 15.56 22.79 10.09
N ASP A 251 16.40 22.06 10.80
CA ASP A 251 17.06 20.86 10.26
C ASP A 251 17.31 19.81 11.35
N THR A 252 17.67 18.60 10.93
CA THR A 252 17.91 17.45 11.82
C THR A 252 19.37 17.25 12.20
N GLU A 253 20.31 17.93 11.54
CA GLU A 253 21.75 17.90 11.86
C GLU A 253 22.28 19.31 12.24
N PRO A 254 23.35 19.41 13.04
CA PRO A 254 23.99 20.70 13.36
C PRO A 254 24.56 21.40 12.12
N TRP A 255 24.30 22.71 11.99
CA TRP A 255 24.77 23.47 10.82
C TRP A 255 26.30 23.72 10.87
N GLY A 256 27.03 22.95 10.07
CA GLY A 256 28.48 23.07 9.92
C GLY A 256 29.24 22.51 11.13
N ALA A 257 29.67 23.38 12.04
CA ALA A 257 30.49 23.04 13.21
C ALA A 257 29.89 23.54 14.54
N ASN A 258 28.56 23.75 14.57
CA ASN A 258 27.81 23.98 15.80
C ASN A 258 27.61 22.66 16.58
N ASP A 259 27.36 22.76 17.89
CA ASP A 259 27.16 21.60 18.76
C ASP A 259 25.69 21.10 18.78
N ASP A 260 24.72 21.99 18.50
CA ASP A 260 23.27 21.75 18.51
C ASP A 260 22.64 21.99 17.10
N VAL A 261 21.40 21.51 16.89
CA VAL A 261 20.66 21.67 15.61
C VAL A 261 20.12 23.10 15.42
N PRO A 262 20.05 23.63 14.18
CA PRO A 262 19.59 24.99 13.93
C PRO A 262 18.07 25.13 14.20
N ALA A 263 17.67 26.18 14.91
CA ALA A 263 16.29 26.38 15.34
C ALA A 263 15.79 27.82 15.14
N ILE A 264 14.47 28.00 14.97
CA ILE A 264 13.82 29.30 14.78
C ILE A 264 12.75 29.58 15.83
N GLU A 265 12.85 30.79 16.37
CA GLU A 265 11.98 31.27 17.43
C GLU A 265 11.02 32.39 16.87
N ILE A 266 9.63 32.22 16.90
CA ILE A 266 8.43 33.11 16.57
C ILE A 266 7.31 33.80 17.59
N TYR A 267 7.32 35.10 18.06
CA TYR A 267 6.68 35.80 19.29
C TYR A 267 5.40 36.59 18.98
N ALA A 268 4.69 36.93 20.06
CA ALA A 268 4.17 38.28 20.29
C ALA A 268 4.15 38.75 21.78
N ASN A 269 5.05 38.26 22.67
CA ASN A 269 4.90 38.46 24.13
C ASN A 269 6.03 39.24 24.85
N LYS A 270 5.97 39.29 26.18
CA LYS A 270 6.94 39.96 27.07
C LYS A 270 8.30 39.24 27.17
N HIS A 271 9.21 39.52 26.23
CA HIS A 271 10.56 38.92 26.18
C HIS A 271 11.74 39.84 26.62
N VAL A 272 12.96 39.28 26.63
CA VAL A 272 14.23 39.90 27.06
C VAL A 272 15.28 39.82 25.95
N ASN A 273 15.29 40.82 25.08
CA ASN A 273 15.92 40.75 23.75
C ASN A 273 17.37 41.29 23.81
N VAL A 274 18.37 40.47 23.45
CA VAL A 274 19.79 40.82 23.64
C VAL A 274 20.40 41.53 22.42
N THR A 275 19.94 42.75 22.14
CA THR A 275 20.42 43.58 21.01
C THR A 275 21.94 43.81 21.09
N THR A 276 22.68 43.27 20.13
CA THR A 276 24.14 43.42 20.09
C THR A 276 24.57 44.71 19.41
N GLY A 277 23.80 45.17 18.42
CA GLY A 277 24.19 46.25 17.52
C GLY A 277 25.29 45.88 16.53
N LYS A 278 25.52 44.58 16.29
CA LYS A 278 26.31 44.05 15.15
C LYS A 278 25.39 43.91 13.94
N HIS A 279 24.95 45.03 13.38
CA HIS A 279 23.97 45.06 12.28
C HIS A 279 24.47 44.28 11.06
N VAL A 280 23.59 43.58 10.36
CA VAL A 280 23.92 42.79 9.15
C VAL A 280 23.82 43.70 7.90
N PRO A 281 24.94 44.01 7.21
CA PRO A 281 24.91 44.78 5.96
C PRO A 281 24.04 44.12 4.89
N GLY A 282 23.24 44.93 4.20
CA GLY A 282 22.21 44.48 3.26
C GLY A 282 20.80 44.52 3.87
N THR A 283 20.69 44.37 5.19
CA THR A 283 19.39 44.51 5.89
C THR A 283 19.07 45.98 6.24
N PRO A 284 17.78 46.35 6.38
CA PRO A 284 17.34 47.66 6.88
C PRO A 284 17.95 48.06 8.23
N VAL A 285 17.97 49.36 8.57
CA VAL A 285 18.29 49.81 9.94
C VAL A 285 17.03 50.05 10.77
N GLU A 286 15.89 50.05 10.11
CA GLU A 286 14.54 50.13 10.62
C GLU A 286 13.96 48.74 10.91
N VAL A 287 13.02 48.71 11.85
CA VAL A 287 12.20 47.56 12.28
C VAL A 287 11.11 47.35 11.20
N ASN A 288 10.84 46.12 10.69
CA ASN A 288 10.06 45.91 9.45
C ASN A 288 8.90 44.90 9.28
N GLU A 289 7.81 45.36 8.62
CA GLU A 289 6.99 44.64 7.62
C GLU A 289 6.92 43.12 7.68
N TRP A 290 6.39 42.42 8.71
CA TRP A 290 6.08 41.01 8.42
C TRP A 290 4.98 40.95 7.38
N ASP A 291 5.12 39.98 6.50
CA ASP A 291 3.98 39.33 5.89
C ASP A 291 3.28 38.50 6.97
N GLU A 292 1.96 38.58 7.04
CA GLU A 292 1.12 38.05 8.13
C GLU A 292 0.44 36.76 7.67
N ASP A 293 -0.14 36.80 6.48
CA ASP A 293 -0.67 35.67 5.72
C ASP A 293 0.44 34.59 5.53
N THR A 294 1.65 34.99 5.12
CA THR A 294 2.79 34.06 5.00
C THR A 294 3.33 33.62 6.37
N LEU A 295 3.09 34.41 7.43
CA LEU A 295 3.37 33.99 8.80
C LEU A 295 2.47 32.82 9.21
N GLU A 296 1.20 32.91 8.86
CA GLU A 296 0.14 31.93 9.13
C GLU A 296 0.52 30.57 8.53
N ILE A 297 0.86 30.56 7.23
CA ILE A 297 1.37 29.38 6.50
C ILE A 297 2.65 28.80 7.15
N ILE A 298 3.57 29.63 7.64
CA ILE A 298 4.79 29.18 8.34
C ILE A 298 4.48 28.58 9.73
N LEU A 299 3.36 28.97 10.36
CA LEU A 299 2.88 28.33 11.58
C LEU A 299 2.21 26.99 11.27
N GLU A 300 1.27 26.99 10.33
CA GLU A 300 0.54 25.83 9.80
C GLU A 300 1.48 24.69 9.40
N ALA A 301 2.42 24.92 8.48
CA ALA A 301 3.42 23.92 8.04
C ALA A 301 4.39 23.42 9.14
N ASN A 302 4.25 23.92 10.37
CA ASN A 302 4.98 23.50 11.57
C ASN A 302 4.07 23.09 12.74
N GLY A 303 2.81 22.70 12.46
CA GLY A 303 1.89 22.09 13.41
C GLY A 303 1.31 23.08 14.42
N TYR A 304 0.72 24.17 13.92
CA TYR A 304 0.13 25.22 14.75
C TYR A 304 -1.24 25.73 14.32
N LEU A 305 -1.73 25.36 13.13
CA LEU A 305 -2.93 25.94 12.50
C LEU A 305 -3.70 24.98 11.54
N ASP A 306 -3.35 23.69 11.45
CA ASP A 306 -3.96 22.75 10.50
C ASP A 306 -5.50 22.63 10.67
N GLU A 307 -6.24 23.16 9.67
CA GLU A 307 -7.52 22.73 9.05
C GLU A 307 -8.78 22.33 9.91
N PRO A 308 -10.00 22.28 9.31
CA PRO A 308 -11.26 22.39 10.09
C PRO A 308 -11.87 21.06 10.59
N GLU A 309 -12.36 21.10 11.83
CA GLU A 309 -13.42 20.26 12.47
C GLU A 309 -13.74 18.88 11.86
N GLU A 310 -12.73 18.00 11.78
CA GLU A 310 -12.97 16.56 11.99
C GLU A 310 -13.05 16.27 13.50
N ILE A 311 -13.64 15.14 13.90
CA ILE A 311 -13.82 14.80 15.32
C ILE A 311 -12.46 14.41 15.92
N GLU A 312 -11.81 15.33 16.63
CA GLU A 312 -10.50 15.11 17.23
C GLU A 312 -10.55 14.47 18.64
N HIS A 313 -11.51 14.84 19.50
CA HIS A 313 -11.58 14.28 20.86
C HIS A 313 -13.00 14.14 21.43
N ASP A 314 -13.19 13.22 22.39
CA ASP A 314 -14.48 13.04 23.10
C ASP A 314 -14.79 14.16 24.13
N THR A 315 -13.91 15.18 24.19
CA THR A 315 -14.10 16.43 24.93
C THR A 315 -14.55 17.60 24.06
N ASP A 316 -14.66 17.43 22.74
CA ASP A 316 -15.08 18.48 21.82
C ASP A 316 -16.60 18.50 21.67
N ARG A 317 -17.20 19.26 22.60
CA ARG A 317 -18.63 19.32 22.91
C ARG A 317 -19.30 20.63 22.49
N GLU A 318 -18.52 21.61 22.02
CA GLU A 318 -19.06 22.84 21.41
C GLU A 318 -19.42 22.53 19.95
N ARG A 319 -20.56 21.86 19.74
CA ARG A 319 -21.05 21.37 18.44
C ARG A 319 -22.25 22.19 17.95
N PRO A 320 -22.08 23.17 17.03
CA PRO A 320 -23.15 24.08 16.61
C PRO A 320 -24.30 23.41 15.86
N ASP A 321 -24.05 22.22 15.31
CA ASP A 321 -25.01 21.36 14.61
C ASP A 321 -25.96 20.59 15.57
N LEU A 322 -25.55 20.43 16.84
CA LEU A 322 -26.35 19.79 17.90
C LEU A 322 -27.09 20.80 18.80
N GLU A 323 -26.88 22.12 18.64
CA GLU A 323 -27.65 23.13 19.38
C GLU A 323 -29.16 23.03 19.04
N ASP A 324 -30.01 22.94 20.08
CA ASP A 324 -31.47 22.74 19.98
C ASP A 324 -31.93 21.44 19.24
N TYR A 325 -31.05 20.45 19.01
CA TYR A 325 -31.42 19.12 18.47
C TYR A 325 -32.12 18.25 19.55
N GLU A 326 -33.31 17.71 19.25
CA GLU A 326 -33.99 16.69 20.07
C GLU A 326 -33.85 15.32 19.37
N PRO A 327 -33.13 14.33 19.95
CA PRO A 327 -32.86 13.05 19.29
C PRO A 327 -34.10 12.15 19.16
N THR A 328 -34.09 11.27 18.16
CA THR A 328 -35.24 10.42 17.81
C THR A 328 -35.17 9.01 18.41
N ALA A 329 -33.98 8.41 18.44
CA ALA A 329 -33.62 7.22 19.20
C ALA A 329 -32.76 7.59 20.42
N SER A 330 -32.82 6.81 21.50
CA SER A 330 -32.15 7.18 22.78
C SER A 330 -31.77 6.00 23.68
N THR A 331 -31.87 4.76 23.20
CA THR A 331 -31.60 3.55 23.97
C THR A 331 -30.99 2.45 23.09
N CYS A 332 -30.27 1.51 23.70
CA CYS A 332 -29.62 0.38 23.01
C CYS A 332 -30.56 -0.66 22.38
N ASP A 333 -31.87 -0.55 22.61
CA ASP A 333 -32.89 -1.41 21.98
C ASP A 333 -33.54 -0.71 20.75
N GLU A 334 -33.04 0.47 20.34
CA GLU A 334 -33.56 1.29 19.24
C GLU A 334 -32.48 1.49 18.17
N THR A 335 -32.87 1.45 16.89
CA THR A 335 -32.02 1.78 15.74
C THR A 335 -32.29 3.20 15.23
N THR A 336 -31.31 3.81 14.54
CA THR A 336 -31.41 5.16 13.96
C THR A 336 -30.57 5.30 12.69
N ASP A 337 -31.08 6.11 11.74
CA ASP A 337 -30.41 6.49 10.49
C ASP A 337 -29.76 7.89 10.56
N ASP A 338 -29.91 8.60 11.68
CA ASP A 338 -29.29 9.92 11.92
C ASP A 338 -28.13 9.80 12.91
N ILE A 339 -26.88 9.93 12.44
CA ILE A 339 -25.67 9.84 13.27
C ILE A 339 -25.68 10.82 14.45
N ARG A 340 -26.45 11.92 14.39
CA ARG A 340 -26.58 12.87 15.50
C ARG A 340 -27.28 12.27 16.73
N ASP A 341 -28.15 11.27 16.56
CA ASP A 341 -28.70 10.51 17.70
C ASP A 341 -27.58 9.77 18.46
N VAL A 342 -26.64 9.15 17.73
CA VAL A 342 -25.47 8.46 18.30
C VAL A 342 -24.53 9.47 18.99
N LEU A 343 -24.22 10.58 18.32
CA LEU A 343 -23.36 11.64 18.87
C LEU A 343 -23.95 12.22 20.17
N VAL A 344 -25.24 12.55 20.18
CA VAL A 344 -25.95 13.08 21.36
C VAL A 344 -26.07 12.04 22.48
N ALA A 345 -26.16 10.74 22.16
CA ALA A 345 -26.15 9.68 23.15
C ALA A 345 -24.78 9.51 23.81
N VAL A 346 -23.69 9.49 23.02
CA VAL A 346 -22.30 9.49 23.50
C VAL A 346 -22.04 10.70 24.40
N ASP A 347 -22.50 11.88 23.99
CA ASP A 347 -22.26 13.12 24.72
C ASP A 347 -22.97 13.16 26.09
N GLN A 348 -24.08 12.43 26.24
CA GLN A 348 -24.84 12.34 27.49
C GLN A 348 -24.33 11.26 28.48
N LEU A 349 -23.42 10.36 28.05
CA LEU A 349 -22.91 9.26 28.87
C LEU A 349 -22.43 9.71 30.26
N GLN A 350 -22.79 8.95 31.29
CA GLN A 350 -22.28 9.13 32.65
C GLN A 350 -21.42 7.94 33.09
N PRO A 351 -20.47 8.12 34.03
CA PRO A 351 -19.62 7.04 34.59
C PRO A 351 -20.36 5.89 35.33
N ARG A 352 -21.69 5.87 35.29
CA ARG A 352 -22.58 4.84 35.85
C ARG A 352 -23.32 4.04 34.77
N ASP A 353 -23.24 4.50 33.52
CA ASP A 353 -23.91 3.94 32.35
C ASP A 353 -22.94 3.00 31.57
N LEU A 354 -21.67 2.95 31.98
CA LEU A 354 -20.63 2.02 31.52
C LEU A 354 -19.97 1.27 32.69
N PRO A 355 -19.46 0.04 32.49
CA PRO A 355 -18.91 -0.82 33.54
C PRO A 355 -17.43 -0.49 33.87
N LEU A 356 -17.16 0.77 34.20
CA LEU A 356 -15.79 1.27 34.41
C LEU A 356 -15.02 0.52 35.51
N SER A 357 -13.75 0.25 35.24
CA SER A 357 -12.76 -0.28 36.18
C SER A 357 -12.25 0.78 37.15
N SER A 358 -12.11 2.03 36.70
CA SER A 358 -11.81 3.23 37.50
C SER A 358 -12.93 3.51 38.48
N ARG A 359 -12.61 4.00 39.69
CA ARG A 359 -13.58 4.06 40.80
C ARG A 359 -13.64 5.40 41.49
N GLN A 360 -14.86 5.92 41.68
CA GLN A 360 -15.09 7.06 42.54
C GLN A 360 -14.59 6.77 43.97
N SER A 361 -13.57 7.49 44.40
CA SER A 361 -12.94 7.38 45.72
C SER A 361 -13.57 8.33 46.74
N GLY A 362 -14.10 9.47 46.28
CA GLY A 362 -14.66 10.49 47.16
C GLY A 362 -15.16 11.75 46.47
N THR A 363 -15.07 12.87 47.18
CA THR A 363 -15.45 14.21 46.71
C THR A 363 -14.54 15.22 47.39
N ASP A 364 -13.96 16.14 46.63
CA ASP A 364 -12.97 17.08 47.14
C ASP A 364 -13.59 18.31 47.86
N SER A 365 -12.74 19.27 48.27
CA SER A 365 -13.18 20.47 48.98
C SER A 365 -13.89 21.53 48.11
N THR A 366 -13.82 21.42 46.79
CA THR A 366 -14.56 22.24 45.82
C THR A 366 -15.94 21.65 45.53
N GLY A 367 -16.06 20.32 45.67
CA GLY A 367 -17.27 19.55 45.38
C GLY A 367 -17.14 18.62 44.17
N TRP A 368 -15.97 18.56 43.53
CA TRP A 368 -15.71 17.66 42.39
C TRP A 368 -15.58 16.22 42.88
N GLU A 369 -16.06 15.26 42.08
CA GLU A 369 -15.89 13.83 42.33
C GLU A 369 -14.42 13.46 42.17
N THR A 370 -13.85 12.71 43.11
CA THR A 370 -12.49 12.17 42.97
C THR A 370 -12.54 10.70 42.58
N TRP A 371 -11.64 10.30 41.69
CA TRP A 371 -11.57 8.97 41.09
C TRP A 371 -10.15 8.38 41.19
N ASP A 372 -10.11 7.06 41.43
CA ASP A 372 -8.94 6.20 41.39
C ASP A 372 -8.86 5.56 39.99
N PRO A 373 -7.93 6.01 39.12
CA PRO A 373 -7.81 5.52 37.75
C PRO A 373 -7.29 4.08 37.69
N SER A 374 -7.84 3.31 36.77
CA SER A 374 -7.39 1.94 36.46
C SER A 374 -6.14 1.94 35.57
N TYR A 375 -6.15 2.76 34.51
CA TYR A 375 -5.13 2.86 33.45
C TYR A 375 -3.75 3.30 33.97
N ARG A 376 -3.68 3.99 35.11
CA ARG A 376 -2.41 4.30 35.79
C ARG A 376 -2.51 4.24 37.31
N ARG A 377 -1.42 3.84 37.96
CA ARG A 377 -1.36 3.75 39.42
C ARG A 377 -1.41 5.12 40.11
N SER A 378 -2.43 5.36 40.92
CA SER A 378 -2.49 6.44 41.91
C SER A 378 -1.89 6.02 43.28
N GLU A 379 -1.36 6.98 44.05
CA GLU A 379 -0.98 6.77 45.45
C GLU A 379 -2.03 7.27 46.45
N SER A 380 -2.87 8.25 46.05
CA SER A 380 -4.00 8.75 46.83
C SER A 380 -5.30 8.01 46.51
N GLY A 381 -5.47 7.54 45.27
CA GLY A 381 -6.77 7.20 44.71
C GLY A 381 -7.67 8.43 44.44
N GLU A 382 -7.09 9.62 44.55
CA GLU A 382 -7.74 10.93 44.40
C GLU A 382 -6.84 11.75 43.46
N SER A 383 -6.76 11.34 42.19
CA SER A 383 -5.85 11.98 41.22
C SER A 383 -6.49 12.29 39.86
N VAL A 384 -7.64 11.68 39.58
CA VAL A 384 -8.56 12.13 38.54
C VAL A 384 -9.73 12.81 39.25
N HIS A 385 -10.13 13.98 38.78
CA HIS A 385 -11.26 14.73 39.32
C HIS A 385 -12.31 14.96 38.22
N ARG A 386 -13.59 15.01 38.60
CA ARG A 386 -14.71 15.23 37.67
C ARG A 386 -15.70 16.25 38.25
N PRO A 387 -16.09 17.31 37.50
CA PRO A 387 -17.12 18.25 37.95
C PRO A 387 -18.49 17.57 38.04
N PRO A 388 -19.35 17.88 39.03
CA PRO A 388 -20.66 17.20 39.21
C PRO A 388 -21.73 17.47 38.13
N SER A 389 -21.35 18.15 37.05
CA SER A 389 -22.21 18.62 35.95
C SER A 389 -21.67 18.30 34.55
N GLU A 390 -20.48 17.72 34.43
CA GLU A 390 -19.79 17.48 33.15
C GLU A 390 -19.45 15.98 33.00
N SER A 391 -19.39 15.48 31.76
CA SER A 391 -18.87 14.13 31.44
C SER A 391 -17.33 14.11 31.36
N VAL A 392 -16.67 15.27 31.36
CA VAL A 392 -15.21 15.40 31.31
C VAL A 392 -14.56 15.11 32.67
N PHE A 393 -13.58 14.22 32.65
CA PHE A 393 -12.60 13.98 33.70
C PHE A 393 -11.34 14.82 33.46
N TYR A 394 -10.68 15.22 34.55
CA TYR A 394 -9.42 15.93 34.55
C TYR A 394 -8.37 15.14 35.34
N ASP A 395 -7.28 14.76 34.68
CA ASP A 395 -6.14 14.12 35.33
C ASP A 395 -5.15 15.18 35.81
N HIS A 396 -5.33 15.66 37.05
CA HIS A 396 -4.47 16.67 37.65
C HIS A 396 -3.00 16.23 37.89
N ARG A 397 -2.63 14.99 37.54
CA ARG A 397 -1.25 14.51 37.60
C ARG A 397 -0.56 14.57 36.25
N GLU A 398 -1.20 14.07 35.19
CA GLU A 398 -0.61 14.05 33.86
C GLU A 398 -0.87 15.38 33.10
N GLY A 399 -1.97 16.07 33.41
CA GLY A 399 -2.32 17.40 32.90
C GLY A 399 -3.56 17.41 31.99
N GLU A 400 -3.97 16.24 31.52
CA GLU A 400 -4.92 16.06 30.42
C GLU A 400 -6.38 15.94 30.86
N SER A 401 -7.30 16.03 29.89
CA SER A 401 -8.75 15.90 30.08
C SER A 401 -9.37 14.97 29.03
N PHE A 402 -10.38 14.21 29.42
CA PHE A 402 -11.04 13.19 28.60
C PHE A 402 -12.48 12.94 29.05
N GLY A 403 -13.34 12.49 28.16
CA GLY A 403 -14.74 12.17 28.44
C GLY A 403 -14.95 10.77 29.02
N VAL A 404 -16.21 10.34 29.01
CA VAL A 404 -16.62 9.03 29.54
C VAL A 404 -16.29 7.90 28.56
N LEU A 405 -16.29 8.18 27.25
CA LEU A 405 -16.06 7.18 26.22
C LEU A 405 -14.56 6.87 26.08
N GLY A 406 -13.70 7.89 26.04
CA GLY A 406 -12.24 7.71 26.05
C GLY A 406 -11.74 6.94 27.27
N LEU A 407 -12.28 7.22 28.47
CA LEU A 407 -11.97 6.43 29.67
C LEU A 407 -12.39 4.96 29.53
N PHE A 408 -13.54 4.66 28.92
CA PHE A 408 -13.99 3.29 28.72
C PHE A 408 -13.19 2.57 27.63
N ALA A 409 -12.89 3.25 26.51
CA ALA A 409 -12.06 2.74 25.42
C ALA A 409 -10.65 2.36 25.91
N ALA A 410 -10.03 3.20 26.73
CA ALA A 410 -8.74 2.91 27.37
C ALA A 410 -8.81 1.77 28.41
N GLU A 411 -10.00 1.47 28.94
CA GLU A 411 -10.22 0.34 29.85
C GLU A 411 -10.58 -0.97 29.14
N GLN A 412 -11.07 -0.91 27.90
CA GLN A 412 -11.20 -2.08 27.02
C GLN A 412 -9.90 -2.37 26.26
N GLY A 413 -8.98 -1.39 26.16
CA GLY A 413 -7.73 -1.49 25.42
C GLY A 413 -7.86 -1.12 23.93
N ILE A 414 -8.90 -0.37 23.57
CA ILE A 414 -9.12 0.16 22.21
C ILE A 414 -8.13 1.31 21.94
N ILE A 415 -7.95 2.20 22.93
CA ILE A 415 -6.89 3.22 22.93
C ILE A 415 -5.94 3.01 24.13
N SER A 416 -4.74 3.57 24.11
CA SER A 416 -3.72 3.30 25.14
C SER A 416 -3.90 4.11 26.43
N ASN A 417 -4.38 5.35 26.32
CA ASN A 417 -4.70 6.25 27.42
C ASN A 417 -6.06 6.92 27.15
N PRO A 418 -6.80 7.35 28.19
CA PRO A 418 -8.12 7.97 28.01
C PRO A 418 -8.17 9.26 27.17
N TRP A 419 -7.02 9.91 26.97
CA TRP A 419 -6.85 11.18 26.24
C TRP A 419 -6.09 10.99 24.91
N ASP A 420 -5.86 9.75 24.47
CA ASP A 420 -5.36 9.49 23.12
C ASP A 420 -6.52 9.71 22.12
N ARG A 421 -6.20 10.11 20.87
CA ARG A 421 -7.21 10.46 19.85
C ARG A 421 -8.20 9.31 19.63
N LEU A 422 -9.47 9.54 19.94
CA LEU A 422 -10.56 8.59 19.72
C LEU A 422 -11.40 9.03 18.52
N ALA A 423 -11.00 8.60 17.32
CA ALA A 423 -11.61 8.97 16.05
C ALA A 423 -11.73 7.74 15.12
N GLY A 424 -12.45 7.87 14.00
CA GLY A 424 -12.53 6.83 12.97
C GLY A 424 -13.00 5.46 13.50
N ALA A 425 -12.28 4.40 13.14
CA ALA A 425 -12.59 3.03 13.55
C ALA A 425 -12.56 2.82 15.07
N ASP A 426 -11.59 3.41 15.77
CA ASP A 426 -11.47 3.29 17.24
C ASP A 426 -12.66 3.94 17.96
N TRP A 427 -13.19 5.03 17.40
CA TRP A 427 -14.40 5.68 17.93
C TRP A 427 -15.63 4.78 17.76
N TRP A 428 -15.83 4.18 16.59
CA TRP A 428 -16.93 3.23 16.37
C TRP A 428 -16.80 1.98 17.23
N ALA A 429 -15.61 1.38 17.33
CA ALA A 429 -15.35 0.25 18.21
C ALA A 429 -15.63 0.57 19.68
N ALA A 430 -15.31 1.79 20.13
CA ALA A 430 -15.66 2.25 21.49
C ALA A 430 -17.17 2.46 21.68
N VAL A 431 -17.88 2.97 20.67
CA VAL A 431 -19.33 3.14 20.65
C VAL A 431 -20.06 1.79 20.71
N GLU A 432 -19.63 0.81 19.91
CA GLU A 432 -20.20 -0.54 19.89
C GLU A 432 -19.92 -1.26 21.22
N ALA A 433 -18.67 -1.26 21.69
CA ALA A 433 -18.32 -1.83 22.99
C ALA A 433 -19.08 -1.17 24.15
N ALA A 434 -19.41 0.13 24.03
CA ALA A 434 -20.23 0.85 25.00
C ALA A 434 -21.70 0.40 24.95
N ARG A 435 -22.29 0.29 23.76
CA ARG A 435 -23.65 -0.25 23.53
C ARG A 435 -23.79 -1.67 24.06
N ASP A 436 -22.86 -2.55 23.71
CA ASP A 436 -22.82 -3.96 24.13
C ASP A 436 -22.62 -4.11 25.65
N ALA A 437 -21.92 -3.16 26.28
CA ALA A 437 -21.83 -3.04 27.74
C ALA A 437 -23.12 -2.52 28.42
N GLY A 438 -24.14 -2.13 27.64
CA GLY A 438 -25.45 -1.68 28.10
C GLY A 438 -25.61 -0.16 28.23
N ALA A 439 -24.77 0.64 27.56
CA ALA A 439 -24.94 2.09 27.50
C ALA A 439 -26.17 2.47 26.64
N PRO A 440 -26.85 3.60 26.93
CA PRO A 440 -28.03 4.05 26.19
C PRO A 440 -27.65 4.74 24.86
N ILE A 441 -26.96 4.02 23.98
CA ILE A 441 -26.57 4.46 22.63
C ILE A 441 -27.38 3.62 21.63
N PRO A 442 -28.12 4.24 20.68
CA PRO A 442 -28.85 3.49 19.66
C PRO A 442 -27.90 2.83 18.66
N GLU A 443 -28.39 1.79 17.99
CA GLU A 443 -27.69 1.14 16.87
C GLU A 443 -27.83 1.99 15.60
N TYR A 444 -26.73 2.20 14.88
CA TYR A 444 -26.74 2.98 13.65
C TYR A 444 -27.01 2.08 12.45
N GLU A 445 -28.21 2.19 11.87
CA GLU A 445 -28.59 1.52 10.62
C GLU A 445 -28.49 2.54 9.48
N SER A 446 -27.45 2.44 8.65
CA SER A 446 -27.37 3.24 7.42
C SER A 446 -28.52 2.87 6.48
N SER A 447 -29.40 3.82 6.16
CA SER A 447 -30.58 3.55 5.35
C SER A 447 -30.25 3.44 3.85
N ASP A 448 -30.32 2.22 3.32
CA ASP A 448 -29.96 1.87 1.92
C ASP A 448 -30.72 2.66 0.83
N GLU A 449 -31.83 3.36 1.18
CA GLU A 449 -32.55 4.22 0.22
C GLU A 449 -31.84 5.56 -0.08
N ASP A 450 -30.98 6.08 0.83
CA ASP A 450 -30.21 7.31 0.59
C ASP A 450 -28.83 7.05 -0.05
N ALA A 451 -28.32 5.80 0.05
CA ALA A 451 -27.07 5.36 -0.60
C ALA A 451 -27.04 5.53 -2.14
N TYR A 452 -28.20 5.76 -2.78
CA TYR A 452 -28.33 6.01 -4.22
C TYR A 452 -28.75 7.46 -4.58
N ARG A 453 -28.86 8.39 -3.61
CA ARG A 453 -29.20 9.81 -3.86
C ARG A 453 -28.56 10.85 -2.92
N GLY A 454 -27.46 10.53 -2.24
CA GLY A 454 -26.51 11.55 -1.78
C GLY A 454 -25.69 12.17 -2.93
N ASP A 455 -25.13 13.36 -2.72
CA ASP A 455 -24.02 13.85 -3.56
C ASP A 455 -22.75 13.04 -3.21
N ASN A 456 -21.92 12.76 -4.23
CA ASN A 456 -20.84 11.77 -4.15
C ASN A 456 -19.54 12.32 -3.53
N ASP A 457 -19.63 12.89 -2.32
CA ASP A 457 -18.46 13.30 -1.53
C ASP A 457 -17.79 12.07 -0.91
N GLY A 458 -17.00 11.36 -1.73
CA GLY A 458 -16.31 10.13 -1.38
C GLY A 458 -15.22 10.29 -0.30
N ARG A 459 -15.63 10.34 0.96
CA ARG A 459 -14.77 10.25 2.16
C ARG A 459 -15.34 9.19 3.13
N ALA A 460 -14.56 8.27 3.70
CA ALA A 460 -13.12 8.08 3.58
C ALA A 460 -12.70 6.61 3.73
N VAL A 461 -11.76 6.18 2.89
CA VAL A 461 -10.59 5.42 3.36
C VAL A 461 -9.51 6.44 3.72
N SER A 462 -8.60 6.13 4.65
CA SER A 462 -7.52 7.02 5.14
C SER A 462 -6.91 7.86 4.01
N ALA A 463 -7.26 9.15 3.97
CA ALA A 463 -6.85 10.04 2.91
C ALA A 463 -5.41 10.49 3.14
N LEU A 464 -4.45 9.62 2.79
CA LEU A 464 -3.05 9.99 2.59
C LEU A 464 -3.03 11.34 1.84
N PRO A 465 -2.29 12.37 2.30
CA PRO A 465 -2.38 13.73 1.79
C PRO A 465 -1.64 13.88 0.44
N ILE A 466 -2.02 13.05 -0.52
CA ILE A 466 -1.35 12.76 -1.78
C ILE A 466 -1.20 14.02 -2.64
N GLY A 467 -2.25 14.83 -2.81
CA GLY A 467 -2.13 16.10 -3.55
C GLY A 467 -1.18 17.10 -2.87
N GLN A 468 -1.10 17.09 -1.53
CA GLN A 468 -0.14 17.91 -0.78
C GLN A 468 1.30 17.34 -0.89
N LEU A 469 1.45 16.02 -1.00
CA LEU A 469 2.74 15.34 -1.19
C LEU A 469 3.27 15.51 -2.62
N ASP A 470 2.42 15.36 -3.64
CA ASP A 470 2.76 15.56 -5.05
C ASP A 470 3.24 17.00 -5.31
N ALA A 471 2.65 17.99 -4.63
CA ALA A 471 3.06 19.40 -4.66
C ALA A 471 4.43 19.71 -4.01
N LEU A 472 5.09 18.74 -3.38
CA LEU A 472 6.39 18.90 -2.72
C LEU A 472 7.52 18.21 -3.50
N GLU A 473 8.71 18.83 -3.47
CA GLU A 473 9.96 18.23 -3.95
C GLU A 473 10.29 16.93 -3.19
N PRO A 474 10.91 15.90 -3.79
CA PRO A 474 11.01 14.55 -3.19
C PRO A 474 11.59 14.49 -1.76
N ALA A 475 12.59 15.32 -1.46
CA ALA A 475 13.19 15.39 -0.11
C ALA A 475 12.26 16.07 0.91
N GLU A 476 11.48 17.07 0.48
CA GLU A 476 10.49 17.74 1.32
C GLU A 476 9.24 16.87 1.50
N ARG A 477 8.85 16.13 0.47
CA ARG A 477 7.78 15.12 0.49
C ARG A 477 8.04 14.03 1.53
N ARG A 478 9.20 13.35 1.49
CA ARG A 478 9.62 12.37 2.52
C ARG A 478 9.66 13.02 3.92
N ARG A 479 10.12 14.27 4.06
CA ARG A 479 10.15 15.02 5.33
C ARG A 479 8.74 15.39 5.84
N PHE A 480 7.79 15.67 4.96
CA PHE A 480 6.40 16.05 5.27
C PHE A 480 5.55 14.84 5.66
N ALA A 481 5.67 13.74 4.91
CA ALA A 481 5.07 12.45 5.26
C ALA A 481 5.52 12.00 6.66
N LYS A 482 6.84 11.98 6.91
CA LYS A 482 7.43 11.57 8.20
C LYS A 482 6.99 12.44 9.38
N LYS A 483 6.65 13.72 9.15
CA LYS A 483 6.06 14.60 10.18
C LYS A 483 4.64 14.17 10.60
N ARG A 484 3.90 13.49 9.71
CA ARG A 484 2.52 12.99 9.92
C ARG A 484 2.47 11.48 10.21
N GLY A 485 3.62 10.84 10.47
CA GLY A 485 3.71 9.40 10.78
C GLY A 485 3.82 8.49 9.56
N LEU A 486 3.75 9.04 8.35
CA LEU A 486 3.84 8.30 7.10
C LEU A 486 5.32 8.18 6.68
N GLU A 487 5.84 6.95 6.65
CA GLU A 487 7.17 6.66 6.12
C GLU A 487 7.07 5.63 4.99
N TRP A 488 8.15 5.44 4.25
CA TRP A 488 8.30 4.33 3.31
C TRP A 488 9.79 4.03 3.09
N PRO A 489 10.17 2.75 2.94
CA PRO A 489 11.55 2.35 2.67
C PRO A 489 12.04 2.84 1.30
N SER A 490 13.35 2.85 1.07
CA SER A 490 13.87 2.90 -0.31
C SER A 490 13.73 1.53 -0.98
N THR A 491 13.91 1.49 -2.31
CA THR A 491 13.98 0.23 -3.07
C THR A 491 15.03 -0.75 -2.54
N ASP A 492 16.14 -0.27 -1.97
CA ASP A 492 17.18 -1.14 -1.41
C ASP A 492 16.80 -1.65 -0.01
N ASP A 493 16.22 -0.79 0.85
CA ASP A 493 15.74 -1.23 2.19
C ASP A 493 14.65 -2.31 2.03
N ALA A 494 13.64 -2.05 1.19
CA ALA A 494 12.56 -3.00 0.92
C ALA A 494 13.02 -4.32 0.29
N ARG A 495 14.20 -4.35 -0.36
CA ARG A 495 14.83 -5.59 -0.87
C ARG A 495 15.55 -6.37 0.22
N ASP A 496 16.18 -5.70 1.18
CA ASP A 496 16.73 -6.34 2.37
C ASP A 496 15.59 -6.89 3.26
N ASP A 497 14.47 -6.18 3.40
CA ASP A 497 13.26 -6.64 4.12
C ASP A 497 12.58 -7.84 3.41
N LEU A 498 12.48 -7.81 2.08
CA LEU A 498 12.07 -8.97 1.26
C LEU A 498 12.98 -10.18 1.49
N PHE A 499 14.30 -9.98 1.49
CA PHE A 499 15.26 -11.06 1.72
C PHE A 499 15.14 -11.64 3.13
N GLU A 500 15.05 -10.80 4.17
CA GLU A 500 14.98 -11.30 5.54
C GLU A 500 13.63 -11.95 5.84
N THR A 501 12.51 -11.46 5.27
CA THR A 501 11.20 -12.12 5.33
C THR A 501 11.26 -13.54 4.73
N ILE A 502 11.83 -13.70 3.53
CA ILE A 502 12.05 -15.01 2.91
C ILE A 502 13.00 -15.87 3.77
N ALA A 503 14.05 -15.26 4.33
CA ALA A 503 15.00 -15.95 5.18
C ALA A 503 14.36 -16.46 6.48
N GLU A 504 13.46 -15.70 7.12
CA GLU A 504 12.77 -16.14 8.34
C GLU A 504 11.86 -17.34 8.08
N VAL A 505 11.06 -17.34 7.01
CA VAL A 505 10.20 -18.49 6.67
C VAL A 505 11.02 -19.76 6.45
N ILE A 506 12.11 -19.66 5.68
CA ILE A 506 13.01 -20.81 5.42
C ILE A 506 13.76 -21.23 6.70
N ARG A 507 14.18 -20.29 7.54
CA ARG A 507 14.91 -20.54 8.79
C ARG A 507 14.03 -21.23 9.84
N ASN A 508 12.76 -20.83 9.94
CA ASN A 508 11.81 -21.33 10.93
C ASN A 508 11.16 -22.68 10.58
N GLU A 509 11.30 -23.16 9.34
CA GLU A 509 10.59 -24.34 8.81
C GLU A 509 9.06 -24.10 8.73
N ASP A 510 8.68 -22.90 8.30
CA ASP A 510 7.30 -22.43 8.13
C ASP A 510 6.79 -22.58 6.68
N ASP A 511 5.46 -22.56 6.52
CA ASP A 511 4.75 -22.49 5.24
C ASP A 511 4.03 -21.13 5.12
N ARG A 512 4.50 -20.23 4.24
CA ARG A 512 3.96 -18.86 4.07
C ARG A 512 3.92 -18.41 2.62
N ILE A 513 3.00 -17.52 2.31
CA ILE A 513 3.05 -16.67 1.13
C ILE A 513 3.70 -15.35 1.57
N VAL A 514 4.67 -14.86 0.83
CA VAL A 514 5.29 -13.54 1.04
C VAL A 514 4.64 -12.59 0.04
N ASP A 515 3.87 -11.62 0.53
CA ASP A 515 3.37 -10.55 -0.35
C ASP A 515 4.46 -9.50 -0.55
N ALA A 516 4.95 -9.42 -1.78
CA ALA A 516 6.01 -8.51 -2.17
C ALA A 516 5.63 -7.79 -3.48
N PRO A 517 5.60 -6.44 -3.50
CA PRO A 517 5.20 -5.67 -4.67
C PRO A 517 5.86 -6.07 -5.99
N THR A 518 5.13 -5.92 -7.09
CA THR A 518 5.71 -6.07 -8.43
C THR A 518 6.92 -5.13 -8.60
N SER A 519 7.93 -5.61 -9.32
CA SER A 519 9.25 -4.96 -9.52
C SER A 519 10.19 -4.90 -8.30
N LEU A 520 9.77 -5.32 -7.09
CA LEU A 520 10.68 -5.30 -5.93
C LEU A 520 11.86 -6.26 -6.09
N GLY A 521 11.64 -7.43 -6.73
CA GLY A 521 12.72 -8.34 -7.15
C GLY A 521 12.62 -9.79 -6.68
N LYS A 522 11.42 -10.28 -6.32
CA LYS A 522 11.13 -11.65 -5.81
C LYS A 522 12.03 -12.76 -6.39
N SER A 523 11.87 -13.09 -7.67
CA SER A 523 12.59 -14.14 -8.39
C SER A 523 14.11 -13.87 -8.45
N TYR A 524 14.49 -12.60 -8.64
CA TYR A 524 15.88 -12.14 -8.67
C TYR A 524 16.59 -12.36 -7.32
N THR A 525 15.92 -12.09 -6.19
CA THR A 525 16.46 -12.31 -4.85
C THR A 525 16.78 -13.79 -4.60
N ILE A 526 15.92 -14.71 -5.04
CA ILE A 526 16.16 -16.16 -4.93
C ILE A 526 17.32 -16.60 -5.83
N ALA A 527 17.36 -16.13 -7.08
CA ALA A 527 18.36 -16.52 -8.08
C ALA A 527 19.76 -15.96 -7.80
N SER A 528 19.87 -14.71 -7.36
CA SER A 528 21.14 -14.05 -7.04
C SER A 528 21.74 -14.52 -5.70
N THR A 529 20.92 -15.04 -4.78
CA THR A 529 21.36 -15.47 -3.45
C THR A 529 22.26 -16.71 -3.52
N ARG A 530 23.44 -16.60 -2.89
CA ARG A 530 24.40 -17.70 -2.77
C ARG A 530 24.05 -18.60 -1.58
N TRP A 531 22.99 -19.39 -1.73
CA TRP A 531 22.44 -20.28 -0.68
C TRP A 531 23.46 -21.24 -0.03
N ALA A 532 24.51 -21.64 -0.75
CA ALA A 532 25.65 -22.40 -0.22
C ALA A 532 26.41 -21.72 0.94
N ALA A 533 26.24 -20.41 1.12
CA ALA A 533 26.82 -19.62 2.19
C ALA A 533 25.76 -19.16 3.21
N ARG A 534 24.66 -19.93 3.33
CA ARG A 534 23.50 -19.72 4.20
C ARG A 534 22.99 -21.06 4.79
N GLU A 535 23.90 -21.89 5.28
CA GLU A 535 23.62 -23.13 6.03
C GLU A 535 22.68 -22.85 7.23
N ASP A 536 22.83 -21.67 7.84
CA ASP A 536 22.06 -21.16 8.99
C ASP A 536 20.61 -20.75 8.67
N ILE A 537 20.29 -20.53 7.40
CA ILE A 537 18.91 -20.31 6.91
C ILE A 537 18.36 -21.63 6.36
N THR A 538 19.13 -22.28 5.48
CA THR A 538 18.66 -23.41 4.65
C THR A 538 18.63 -24.76 5.37
N GLY A 539 19.24 -24.90 6.55
CA GLY A 539 19.23 -26.14 7.34
C GLY A 539 20.00 -27.29 6.69
N ASP A 540 21.09 -26.99 5.99
CA ASP A 540 21.87 -27.91 5.14
C ASP A 540 21.03 -28.57 4.01
N ARG A 541 20.14 -27.80 3.37
CA ARG A 541 19.24 -28.29 2.28
C ARG A 541 19.23 -27.41 1.02
N PRO A 542 18.89 -27.98 -0.15
CA PRO A 542 18.58 -27.22 -1.35
C PRO A 542 17.47 -26.18 -1.12
N VAL A 543 17.59 -25.06 -1.84
CA VAL A 543 16.45 -24.20 -2.18
C VAL A 543 15.99 -24.58 -3.59
N VAL A 544 14.72 -24.94 -3.74
CA VAL A 544 14.11 -25.28 -5.04
C VAL A 544 13.20 -24.13 -5.46
N HIS A 545 13.66 -23.37 -6.44
CA HIS A 545 12.95 -22.26 -7.06
C HIS A 545 12.10 -22.81 -8.23
N LEU A 546 10.78 -22.72 -8.08
CA LEU A 546 9.79 -23.19 -9.03
C LEU A 546 9.08 -21.97 -9.63
N LEU A 547 9.23 -21.75 -10.94
CA LEU A 547 8.67 -20.60 -11.64
C LEU A 547 7.55 -21.02 -12.61
N GLU A 548 6.63 -20.12 -12.93
CA GLU A 548 5.49 -20.44 -13.79
C GLU A 548 5.90 -20.74 -15.24
N THR A 549 6.76 -19.91 -15.83
CA THR A 549 7.13 -19.98 -17.26
C THR A 549 8.57 -20.45 -17.47
N ARG A 550 8.87 -20.95 -18.68
CA ARG A 550 10.24 -21.29 -19.10
C ARG A 550 11.13 -20.05 -19.22
N GLU A 551 10.55 -18.93 -19.63
CA GLU A 551 11.28 -17.67 -19.84
C GLU A 551 11.70 -17.07 -18.49
N ALA A 552 10.81 -17.06 -17.48
CA ALA A 552 11.17 -16.69 -16.12
C ALA A 552 12.22 -17.64 -15.50
N ARG A 553 12.10 -18.96 -15.74
CA ARG A 553 13.11 -19.95 -15.33
C ARG A 553 14.49 -19.62 -15.94
N ASP A 554 14.54 -19.28 -17.22
CA ASP A 554 15.80 -19.03 -17.91
C ASP A 554 16.39 -17.65 -17.56
N GLU A 555 15.56 -16.63 -17.29
CA GLU A 555 15.99 -15.36 -16.68
C GLU A 555 16.61 -15.59 -15.29
N ALA A 556 15.99 -16.43 -14.45
CA ALA A 556 16.55 -16.82 -13.16
C ALA A 556 17.87 -17.61 -13.28
N VAL A 557 18.11 -18.32 -14.38
CA VAL A 557 19.40 -18.96 -14.68
C VAL A 557 20.47 -17.93 -15.04
N ASP A 558 20.16 -16.99 -15.94
CA ASP A 558 21.08 -15.90 -16.30
C ASP A 558 21.46 -15.04 -15.07
N VAL A 559 20.51 -14.77 -14.17
CA VAL A 559 20.76 -14.10 -12.88
C VAL A 559 21.69 -14.94 -11.97
N ALA A 560 21.46 -16.24 -11.86
CA ALA A 560 22.29 -17.13 -11.05
C ALA A 560 23.73 -17.27 -11.59
N GLU A 561 23.89 -17.29 -12.92
CA GLU A 561 25.20 -17.25 -13.59
C GLU A 561 25.93 -15.91 -13.35
N ALA A 562 25.26 -14.78 -13.54
CA ALA A 562 25.82 -13.45 -13.33
C ALA A 562 26.34 -13.25 -11.88
N HIS A 563 25.60 -13.80 -10.90
CA HIS A 563 25.94 -13.74 -9.48
C HIS A 563 26.88 -14.85 -9.02
N GLY A 564 27.19 -15.83 -9.87
CA GLY A 564 28.16 -16.89 -9.58
C GLY A 564 27.73 -17.79 -8.42
N GLY A 565 26.44 -18.17 -8.39
CA GLY A 565 25.92 -19.21 -7.50
C GLY A 565 26.29 -20.62 -8.00
N GLN A 566 26.05 -21.64 -7.15
CA GLN A 566 25.99 -23.04 -7.59
C GLN A 566 24.51 -23.44 -7.69
N TYR A 567 24.04 -23.66 -8.91
CA TYR A 567 22.65 -23.93 -9.26
C TYR A 567 22.55 -25.14 -10.19
N HIS A 568 21.41 -25.83 -10.17
CA HIS A 568 21.04 -26.86 -11.15
C HIS A 568 19.76 -26.47 -11.87
N VAL A 569 19.67 -26.75 -13.18
CA VAL A 569 18.48 -26.42 -13.99
C VAL A 569 17.80 -27.70 -14.43
N LEU A 570 16.48 -27.76 -14.29
CA LEU A 570 15.68 -28.86 -14.81
C LEU A 570 14.83 -28.43 -16.00
N LEU A 571 14.96 -29.19 -17.08
CA LEU A 571 14.38 -28.91 -18.39
C LEU A 571 13.28 -29.92 -18.73
N GLY A 572 12.17 -29.43 -19.28
CA GLY A 572 11.01 -30.24 -19.65
C GLY A 572 11.33 -31.25 -20.76
N ARG A 573 10.44 -32.25 -20.94
CA ARG A 573 10.69 -33.39 -21.84
C ARG A 573 11.03 -32.98 -23.29
N HIS A 574 10.35 -31.96 -23.83
CA HIS A 574 10.61 -31.43 -25.18
C HIS A 574 11.87 -30.57 -25.27
N GLU A 575 12.34 -30.00 -24.16
CA GLU A 575 13.53 -29.16 -24.12
C GLU A 575 14.80 -30.02 -24.02
N ALA A 576 14.70 -31.14 -23.28
CA ALA A 576 15.83 -32.03 -23.00
C ALA A 576 15.88 -33.32 -23.84
N CYS A 577 14.84 -33.67 -24.62
CA CYS A 577 14.85 -34.85 -25.48
C CYS A 577 14.48 -34.52 -26.94
N PRO A 578 15.43 -34.57 -27.89
CA PRO A 578 15.17 -34.37 -29.33
C PRO A 578 14.05 -35.24 -29.91
N VAL A 579 13.92 -36.48 -29.42
CA VAL A 579 12.84 -37.39 -29.86
C VAL A 579 11.47 -36.93 -29.36
N CYS A 580 11.40 -36.28 -28.19
CA CYS A 580 10.17 -35.66 -27.68
C CYS A 580 9.93 -34.25 -28.27
N ALA A 581 10.97 -33.60 -28.79
CA ALA A 581 10.88 -32.33 -29.52
C ALA A 581 10.37 -32.49 -30.98
N GLY A 582 10.32 -33.73 -31.48
CA GLY A 582 9.92 -34.05 -32.85
C GLY A 582 11.05 -34.00 -33.89
N ASP A 583 12.32 -33.80 -33.48
CA ASP A 583 13.49 -33.76 -34.38
C ASP A 583 13.69 -35.05 -35.20
N HIS A 584 12.99 -36.13 -34.84
CA HIS A 584 13.17 -37.48 -35.38
C HIS A 584 11.88 -38.17 -35.84
N ASP A 585 10.77 -37.45 -35.98
CA ASP A 585 9.47 -38.04 -36.38
C ASP A 585 9.43 -38.59 -37.82
N ASP A 586 10.29 -38.08 -38.71
CA ASP A 586 10.51 -38.65 -40.06
C ASP A 586 11.26 -40.01 -40.02
N ASP A 587 11.95 -40.32 -38.91
CA ASP A 587 12.84 -41.49 -38.75
C ASP A 587 12.31 -42.54 -37.76
N ILE A 588 11.54 -42.16 -36.73
CA ILE A 588 11.13 -43.02 -35.60
C ILE A 588 9.61 -43.01 -35.43
N THR A 589 9.01 -44.19 -35.36
CA THR A 589 7.56 -44.37 -35.19
C THR A 589 7.24 -45.56 -34.28
N LEU A 590 6.02 -45.62 -33.77
CA LEU A 590 5.48 -46.77 -33.04
C LEU A 590 4.05 -47.06 -33.52
N ASP A 591 3.82 -48.27 -34.05
CA ASP A 591 2.59 -48.64 -34.77
C ASP A 591 2.25 -47.71 -35.97
N GLY A 592 3.25 -46.97 -36.47
CA GLY A 592 3.11 -45.96 -37.53
C GLY A 592 2.65 -44.56 -37.07
N GLU A 593 2.56 -44.32 -35.76
CA GLU A 593 2.41 -42.98 -35.16
C GLU A 593 3.81 -42.36 -34.94
N PRO A 594 4.00 -41.03 -35.13
CA PRO A 594 5.25 -40.33 -34.82
C PRO A 594 5.70 -40.51 -33.38
N ALA A 595 7.00 -40.43 -33.13
CA ALA A 595 7.58 -40.63 -31.81
C ALA A 595 7.15 -39.55 -30.81
N SER A 596 7.08 -38.28 -31.22
CA SER A 596 6.58 -37.18 -30.39
C SER A 596 5.10 -37.34 -30.07
N GLU A 597 4.24 -37.45 -31.09
CA GLU A 597 2.78 -37.62 -30.97
C GLU A 597 2.43 -38.81 -30.06
N TRP A 598 3.10 -39.96 -30.21
CA TRP A 598 2.89 -41.13 -29.35
C TRP A 598 3.31 -40.89 -27.90
N LEU A 599 4.46 -40.23 -27.67
CA LEU A 599 4.97 -39.91 -26.33
C LEU A 599 4.02 -38.96 -25.60
N ASP A 600 3.54 -37.92 -26.28
CA ASP A 600 2.63 -36.93 -25.71
C ASP A 600 1.25 -37.55 -25.44
N ARG A 601 0.77 -38.41 -26.34
CA ARG A 601 -0.44 -39.22 -26.13
C ARG A 601 -0.32 -40.20 -24.95
N GLN A 602 0.87 -40.60 -24.51
CA GLN A 602 1.04 -41.36 -23.26
C GLN A 602 1.21 -40.41 -22.06
N CYS A 603 2.04 -39.37 -22.17
CA CYS A 603 2.41 -38.50 -21.05
C CYS A 603 1.24 -37.59 -20.64
N GLU A 604 0.72 -36.77 -21.56
CA GLU A 604 -0.43 -35.88 -21.34
C GLU A 604 -1.76 -36.59 -21.60
N GLY A 605 -1.81 -37.47 -22.61
CA GLY A 605 -3.03 -38.22 -22.95
C GLY A 605 -3.47 -39.23 -21.88
N LYS A 606 -2.52 -39.80 -21.12
CA LYS A 606 -2.80 -40.81 -20.08
C LYS A 606 -2.20 -40.51 -18.70
N GLY A 607 -1.48 -39.40 -18.53
CA GLY A 607 -0.80 -39.06 -17.27
C GLY A 607 0.41 -39.97 -16.95
N MET A 608 1.07 -40.56 -17.95
CA MET A 608 2.14 -41.55 -17.72
C MET A 608 3.52 -40.89 -17.50
N PRO A 609 4.35 -41.38 -16.54
CA PRO A 609 5.70 -40.88 -16.36
C PRO A 609 6.56 -41.02 -17.62
N PHE A 610 7.21 -39.93 -18.04
CA PHE A 610 8.02 -39.87 -19.26
C PHE A 610 9.12 -40.95 -19.31
N SER A 611 9.76 -41.29 -18.17
CA SER A 611 10.77 -42.35 -18.13
C SER A 611 10.22 -43.74 -18.49
N ALA A 612 8.95 -44.02 -18.18
CA ALA A 612 8.28 -45.26 -18.52
C ALA A 612 7.82 -45.28 -19.98
N ALA A 613 7.26 -44.16 -20.49
CA ALA A 613 6.88 -44.02 -21.89
C ALA A 613 8.10 -44.07 -22.83
N HIS A 614 9.16 -43.33 -22.52
CA HIS A 614 10.42 -43.33 -23.27
C HIS A 614 11.06 -44.71 -23.34
N ARG A 615 11.14 -45.44 -22.22
CA ARG A 615 11.70 -46.81 -22.20
C ARG A 615 10.85 -47.78 -23.01
N TYR A 616 9.52 -47.63 -23.02
CA TYR A 616 8.66 -48.46 -23.86
C TYR A 616 8.89 -48.18 -25.35
N LEU A 617 9.04 -46.91 -25.75
CA LEU A 617 9.39 -46.53 -27.12
C LEU A 617 10.78 -47.06 -27.54
N GLU A 618 11.75 -47.00 -26.63
CA GLU A 618 13.10 -47.54 -26.81
C GLU A 618 13.09 -49.06 -27.05
N ASP A 619 12.30 -49.81 -26.27
CA ASP A 619 12.15 -51.26 -26.39
C ASP A 619 11.32 -51.71 -27.62
N ASN A 620 10.39 -50.87 -28.15
CA ASN A 620 9.33 -51.31 -29.08
C ASN A 620 9.19 -50.55 -30.42
N ASN A 621 9.95 -49.47 -30.69
CA ASN A 621 9.83 -48.68 -31.94
C ASN A 621 9.89 -49.54 -33.23
N ASP A 622 9.15 -49.13 -34.25
CA ASP A 622 8.94 -49.89 -35.51
C ASP A 622 10.25 -50.21 -36.24
N GLN A 623 11.27 -49.36 -36.06
CA GLN A 623 12.58 -49.44 -36.67
C GLN A 623 13.54 -50.39 -35.94
N GLY A 624 13.28 -50.68 -34.65
CA GLY A 624 14.16 -51.48 -33.78
C GLY A 624 15.52 -50.83 -33.54
N VAL A 625 15.55 -49.52 -33.30
CA VAL A 625 16.77 -48.71 -33.11
C VAL A 625 16.84 -48.10 -31.70
N GLU A 626 18.08 -47.75 -31.32
CA GLU A 626 18.41 -46.97 -30.13
C GLU A 626 18.02 -45.49 -30.35
N LEU A 627 17.39 -44.85 -29.36
CA LEU A 627 16.81 -43.51 -29.52
C LEU A 627 17.91 -42.42 -29.53
N PRO A 628 17.95 -41.49 -30.51
CA PRO A 628 19.02 -40.49 -30.70
C PRO A 628 18.96 -39.29 -29.72
N CYS A 629 18.68 -39.55 -28.45
CA CYS A 629 18.22 -38.58 -27.45
C CYS A 629 19.29 -38.07 -26.46
N GLY A 630 20.58 -38.32 -26.70
CA GLY A 630 21.69 -37.85 -25.84
C GLY A 630 23.01 -38.60 -25.99
N GLY A 631 23.00 -39.80 -26.59
CA GLY A 631 24.16 -40.70 -26.67
C GLY A 631 23.76 -42.05 -26.10
N ASP A 632 24.59 -42.62 -25.22
CA ASP A 632 24.32 -43.89 -24.51
C ASP A 632 23.06 -43.84 -23.60
N ARG A 633 22.48 -42.65 -23.36
CA ARG A 633 21.24 -42.38 -22.58
C ARG A 633 20.55 -41.09 -23.03
N CYS A 634 19.28 -40.93 -22.66
CA CYS A 634 18.47 -39.73 -22.88
C CYS A 634 18.81 -38.60 -21.89
N THR A 635 19.09 -37.39 -22.40
CA THR A 635 19.46 -36.22 -21.58
C THR A 635 18.36 -35.85 -20.57
N ALA A 636 17.09 -35.90 -21.00
CA ALA A 636 15.92 -35.65 -20.14
C ALA A 636 15.79 -36.63 -18.95
N ILE A 637 16.45 -37.78 -19.01
CA ILE A 637 16.53 -38.75 -17.90
C ILE A 637 17.83 -38.55 -17.10
N THR A 638 18.98 -38.32 -17.76
CA THR A 638 20.27 -38.17 -17.06
C THR A 638 20.41 -36.89 -16.25
N GLN A 639 19.63 -35.82 -16.54
CA GLN A 639 19.57 -34.64 -15.67
C GLN A 639 19.23 -35.01 -14.22
N TRP A 640 18.36 -36.01 -14.02
CA TRP A 640 18.01 -36.54 -12.69
C TRP A 640 19.11 -37.40 -12.06
N GLU A 641 20.09 -37.87 -12.82
CA GLU A 641 21.30 -38.50 -12.27
C GLU A 641 22.26 -37.39 -11.80
N THR A 642 22.51 -36.37 -12.63
CA THR A 642 23.33 -35.19 -12.28
C THR A 642 22.79 -34.40 -11.08
N PHE A 643 21.47 -34.23 -10.94
CA PHE A 643 20.85 -33.64 -9.76
C PHE A 643 21.21 -34.41 -8.47
N ARG A 644 21.21 -35.75 -8.52
CA ARG A 644 21.49 -36.62 -7.37
C ARG A 644 22.98 -36.79 -7.05
N GLU A 645 23.87 -36.48 -7.99
CA GLU A 645 25.34 -36.55 -7.80
C GLU A 645 25.94 -35.25 -7.21
N GLY A 646 25.19 -34.13 -7.22
CA GLY A 646 25.65 -32.84 -6.72
C GLY A 646 26.65 -32.12 -7.66
N PRO A 647 27.13 -30.93 -7.29
CA PRO A 647 28.09 -30.16 -8.08
C PRO A 647 29.50 -30.77 -8.03
N ASP A 648 29.80 -31.69 -8.96
CA ASP A 648 31.14 -32.25 -9.27
C ASP A 648 31.96 -32.78 -8.06
N GLY A 649 31.28 -33.10 -6.95
CA GLY A 649 31.89 -33.55 -5.69
C GLY A 649 32.43 -32.43 -4.79
N GLU A 650 32.04 -31.17 -5.00
CA GLU A 650 32.30 -30.07 -4.07
C GLU A 650 31.29 -30.01 -2.91
N LEU A 651 30.02 -30.35 -3.16
CA LEU A 651 28.93 -30.44 -2.17
C LEU A 651 28.13 -31.75 -2.34
N GLU A 652 27.41 -32.17 -1.30
CA GLU A 652 26.56 -33.37 -1.34
C GLU A 652 25.19 -33.14 -2.02
N TYR A 653 24.83 -31.89 -2.31
CA TYR A 653 23.60 -31.48 -3.00
C TYR A 653 23.80 -30.17 -3.78
N TRP A 654 22.86 -29.81 -4.66
CA TRP A 654 22.84 -28.54 -5.36
C TRP A 654 22.18 -27.44 -4.49
N PRO A 655 22.87 -26.34 -4.14
CA PRO A 655 22.34 -25.32 -3.22
C PRO A 655 21.08 -24.62 -3.73
N LEU A 656 21.01 -24.35 -5.02
CA LEU A 656 19.85 -23.83 -5.73
C LEU A 656 19.45 -24.83 -6.82
N VAL A 657 18.15 -25.07 -6.98
CA VAL A 657 17.57 -25.80 -8.12
C VAL A 657 16.55 -24.87 -8.76
N ILE A 658 16.63 -24.68 -10.08
CA ILE A 658 15.75 -23.80 -10.85
C ILE A 658 14.95 -24.65 -11.84
N ALA A 659 13.63 -24.61 -11.75
CA ALA A 659 12.72 -25.42 -12.55
C ALA A 659 11.37 -24.70 -12.72
N THR A 660 10.47 -25.25 -13.55
CA THR A 660 9.08 -24.74 -13.61
C THR A 660 8.15 -25.43 -12.59
N HIS A 661 7.00 -24.82 -12.26
CA HIS A 661 6.01 -25.35 -11.30
C HIS A 661 5.71 -26.86 -11.48
N ASN A 662 5.60 -27.34 -12.72
CA ASN A 662 5.36 -28.75 -13.05
C ASN A 662 6.45 -29.74 -12.56
N PHE A 663 7.58 -29.25 -12.03
CA PHE A 663 8.56 -30.10 -11.34
C PHE A 663 8.21 -30.38 -9.87
N ALA A 664 7.19 -29.73 -9.28
CA ALA A 664 6.69 -30.03 -7.93
C ALA A 664 6.16 -31.48 -7.77
N TYR A 665 5.69 -32.10 -8.87
CA TYR A 665 5.36 -33.52 -8.92
C TYR A 665 6.59 -34.45 -8.71
N ALA A 666 7.82 -33.92 -8.73
CA ALA A 666 9.01 -34.71 -8.46
C ALA A 666 9.26 -34.85 -6.93
N PRO A 667 9.09 -36.05 -6.34
CA PRO A 667 9.15 -36.24 -4.89
C PRO A 667 10.53 -35.90 -4.29
N GLY A 668 11.60 -36.09 -5.07
CA GLY A 668 12.97 -35.77 -4.67
C GLY A 668 13.34 -34.28 -4.72
N LEU A 669 12.47 -33.42 -5.27
CA LEU A 669 12.62 -31.97 -5.17
C LEU A 669 11.90 -31.42 -3.94
N ARG A 670 10.65 -31.81 -3.72
CA ARG A 670 9.83 -31.26 -2.64
C ARG A 670 10.26 -31.72 -1.24
N SER A 671 10.57 -33.01 -1.05
CA SER A 671 10.63 -33.57 0.30
C SER A 671 11.93 -33.25 1.04
N HIS A 672 11.79 -32.66 2.24
CA HIS A 672 12.84 -32.19 3.14
C HIS A 672 13.79 -31.14 2.54
N ASN A 673 13.34 -30.41 1.51
CA ASN A 673 14.04 -29.28 0.93
C ASN A 673 13.22 -28.00 1.13
N ASN A 674 13.85 -26.83 0.94
CA ASN A 674 13.19 -25.53 1.06
C ASN A 674 12.58 -25.18 -0.30
N ILE A 675 11.25 -25.05 -0.38
CA ILE A 675 10.56 -24.85 -1.65
C ILE A 675 10.14 -23.39 -1.77
N VAL A 676 10.45 -22.78 -2.91
CA VAL A 676 10.08 -21.40 -3.23
C VAL A 676 9.33 -21.42 -4.55
N VAL A 677 8.08 -20.99 -4.54
CA VAL A 677 7.19 -20.96 -5.69
C VAL A 677 6.96 -19.51 -6.09
N ASP A 678 7.42 -19.13 -7.27
CA ASP A 678 7.29 -17.78 -7.81
C ASP A 678 5.99 -17.68 -8.64
N GLU A 679 5.12 -16.73 -8.26
CA GLU A 679 3.71 -16.64 -8.65
C GLU A 679 2.85 -17.88 -8.24
N GLU A 680 1.53 -17.71 -8.18
CA GLU A 680 0.61 -18.79 -7.76
C GLU A 680 0.61 -19.98 -8.74
N PRO A 681 0.82 -21.23 -8.29
CA PRO A 681 0.86 -22.39 -9.18
C PRO A 681 -0.53 -23.00 -9.42
N SER A 682 -0.99 -23.11 -10.67
CA SER A 682 -2.21 -23.86 -10.99
C SER A 682 -1.93 -25.36 -11.20
N TYR A 683 -2.60 -26.22 -10.42
CA TYR A 683 -2.60 -27.68 -10.62
C TYR A 683 -3.96 -28.21 -11.16
N GLN A 684 -4.78 -27.34 -11.74
CA GLN A 684 -6.02 -27.72 -12.42
C GLN A 684 -5.75 -28.51 -13.71
N GLN A 685 -6.67 -29.39 -14.09
CA GLN A 685 -6.50 -30.35 -15.20
C GLN A 685 -7.52 -30.12 -16.32
N ASP A 686 -7.42 -28.99 -17.03
CA ASP A 686 -8.46 -28.54 -17.97
C ASP A 686 -8.69 -29.49 -19.16
N ASP A 687 -7.69 -30.29 -19.55
CA ASP A 687 -7.84 -31.32 -20.59
C ASP A 687 -8.69 -32.55 -20.14
N LEU A 688 -9.05 -32.66 -18.86
CA LEU A 688 -9.83 -33.77 -18.30
C LEU A 688 -11.35 -33.52 -18.36
N THR A 689 -11.87 -33.35 -19.56
CA THR A 689 -13.32 -33.24 -19.81
C THR A 689 -14.10 -34.43 -19.24
N THR A 690 -15.37 -34.20 -18.88
CA THR A 690 -16.30 -35.22 -18.36
C THR A 690 -16.35 -36.50 -19.21
N ASP A 691 -16.35 -36.40 -20.55
CA ASP A 691 -16.36 -37.58 -21.42
C ASP A 691 -15.02 -38.36 -21.38
N ARG A 692 -13.89 -37.67 -21.20
CA ARG A 692 -12.57 -38.30 -21.02
C ARG A 692 -12.49 -39.03 -19.67
N ILE A 693 -12.97 -38.40 -18.59
CA ILE A 693 -13.06 -39.02 -17.26
C ILE A 693 -14.03 -40.21 -17.28
N ARG A 694 -15.19 -40.06 -17.92
CA ARG A 694 -16.19 -41.12 -18.13
C ARG A 694 -15.63 -42.33 -18.87
N ALA A 695 -14.80 -42.11 -19.90
CA ALA A 695 -14.07 -43.17 -20.59
C ALA A 695 -13.04 -43.85 -19.67
N ALA A 696 -12.20 -43.07 -18.99
CA ALA A 696 -11.10 -43.56 -18.16
C ALA A 696 -11.56 -44.31 -16.90
N VAL A 697 -12.49 -43.75 -16.12
CA VAL A 697 -13.11 -44.43 -14.97
C VAL A 697 -13.89 -45.66 -15.44
N GLY A 698 -14.61 -45.57 -16.56
CA GLY A 698 -15.29 -46.72 -17.15
C GLY A 698 -14.34 -47.82 -17.57
N ALA A 699 -13.15 -47.49 -18.09
CA ALA A 699 -12.11 -48.45 -18.45
C ALA A 699 -11.48 -49.09 -17.21
N TYR A 700 -11.17 -48.29 -16.19
CA TYR A 700 -10.64 -48.78 -14.90
C TYR A 700 -11.59 -49.79 -14.24
N LEU A 701 -12.87 -49.44 -14.09
CA LEU A 701 -13.90 -50.32 -13.51
C LEU A 701 -14.07 -51.67 -14.25
N ARG A 702 -13.74 -51.72 -15.56
CA ARG A 702 -13.74 -52.97 -16.34
C ARG A 702 -12.49 -53.82 -16.12
N GLU A 703 -11.36 -53.22 -15.74
CA GLU A 703 -10.10 -53.93 -15.50
C GLU A 703 -10.11 -54.63 -14.14
N ILE A 704 -10.56 -53.94 -13.10
CA ILE A 704 -10.69 -54.49 -11.72
C ILE A 704 -11.94 -55.38 -11.53
N ASP A 705 -12.59 -55.83 -12.61
CA ASP A 705 -13.86 -56.60 -12.65
C ASP A 705 -14.93 -56.08 -11.67
N ALA A 706 -15.08 -54.75 -11.57
CA ALA A 706 -15.89 -54.10 -10.53
C ALA A 706 -17.38 -54.49 -10.62
N PRO A 707 -18.13 -54.42 -9.50
CA PRO A 707 -19.57 -54.73 -9.46
C PRO A 707 -20.42 -53.95 -10.48
N VAL A 708 -19.98 -52.75 -10.86
CA VAL A 708 -20.56 -51.93 -11.93
C VAL A 708 -19.46 -51.48 -12.90
N GLN A 709 -19.77 -51.50 -14.20
CA GLN A 709 -18.80 -51.31 -15.29
C GLN A 709 -19.23 -50.20 -16.28
N THR A 710 -20.23 -49.40 -15.93
CA THR A 710 -20.66 -48.20 -16.67
C THR A 710 -20.80 -47.01 -15.73
N TRP A 711 -20.56 -45.81 -16.27
CA TRP A 711 -20.55 -44.55 -15.54
C TRP A 711 -21.86 -44.28 -14.79
N GLU A 712 -23.00 -44.52 -15.44
CA GLU A 712 -24.32 -44.21 -14.90
C GLU A 712 -24.68 -45.11 -13.72
N ALA A 713 -24.21 -46.36 -13.73
CA ALA A 713 -24.39 -47.29 -12.61
C ALA A 713 -23.42 -47.01 -11.46
N PHE A 714 -22.20 -46.53 -11.78
CA PHE A 714 -21.21 -46.08 -10.81
C PHE A 714 -21.67 -44.83 -10.05
N VAL A 715 -22.12 -43.78 -10.76
CA VAL A 715 -22.67 -42.55 -10.14
C VAL A 715 -23.94 -42.84 -9.35
N GLN A 716 -24.83 -43.73 -9.83
CA GLN A 716 -26.02 -44.14 -9.07
C GLN A 716 -25.71 -44.93 -7.80
N LEU A 717 -24.53 -45.55 -7.67
CA LEU A 717 -24.08 -46.16 -6.43
C LEU A 717 -23.37 -45.17 -5.50
N SER A 718 -22.67 -44.14 -6.02
CA SER A 718 -22.08 -43.10 -5.15
C SER A 718 -23.14 -42.21 -4.48
N LEU A 719 -24.31 -42.05 -5.10
CA LEU A 719 -25.48 -41.36 -4.54
C LEU A 719 -26.32 -42.23 -3.57
N HIS A 720 -25.86 -43.43 -3.17
CA HIS A 720 -26.68 -44.39 -2.41
C HIS A 720 -26.35 -44.42 -0.90
N ASP A 721 -26.99 -43.55 -0.12
CA ASP A 721 -26.81 -43.45 1.34
C ASP A 721 -27.51 -44.54 2.18
N ASP A 722 -28.46 -45.29 1.61
CA ASP A 722 -29.33 -46.16 2.39
C ASP A 722 -28.57 -47.41 2.92
N TYR A 723 -28.29 -47.46 4.23
CA TYR A 723 -27.46 -48.50 4.89
C TYR A 723 -27.98 -49.96 4.82
N GLN A 724 -29.07 -50.23 4.10
CA GLN A 724 -29.71 -51.56 4.04
C GLN A 724 -30.29 -51.87 2.66
N GLY A 725 -29.72 -52.84 1.95
CA GLY A 725 -30.32 -53.33 0.71
C GLY A 725 -29.50 -54.38 -0.02
N ASP A 726 -29.81 -54.54 -1.30
CA ASP A 726 -28.93 -55.18 -2.26
C ASP A 726 -27.92 -54.14 -2.80
N ALA A 727 -28.41 -52.98 -3.24
CA ALA A 727 -27.59 -51.85 -3.69
C ALA A 727 -26.57 -51.34 -2.65
N ALA A 728 -26.93 -51.24 -1.37
CA ALA A 728 -25.99 -50.91 -0.29
C ALA A 728 -24.79 -51.87 -0.26
N ARG A 729 -25.03 -53.17 -0.49
CA ARG A 729 -23.97 -54.20 -0.51
C ARG A 729 -23.19 -54.25 -1.82
N GLU A 730 -23.74 -53.71 -2.90
CA GLU A 730 -23.05 -53.50 -4.17
C GLU A 730 -22.19 -52.23 -4.13
N ARG A 731 -22.62 -51.19 -3.40
CA ARG A 731 -21.85 -49.99 -3.06
C ARG A 731 -20.66 -50.32 -2.15
N ASP A 732 -20.89 -50.99 -1.02
CA ASP A 732 -19.82 -51.34 -0.08
C ASP A 732 -18.78 -52.27 -0.76
N ALA A 733 -19.23 -53.22 -1.59
CA ALA A 733 -18.35 -54.11 -2.37
C ALA A 733 -17.70 -53.46 -3.60
N LEU A 734 -18.17 -52.28 -4.03
CA LEU A 734 -17.49 -51.44 -5.01
C LEU A 734 -16.36 -50.66 -4.33
N GLU A 735 -16.62 -50.07 -3.16
CA GLU A 735 -15.60 -49.33 -2.40
C GLU A 735 -14.38 -50.22 -2.06
N ASP A 736 -14.63 -51.46 -1.63
CA ASP A 736 -13.58 -52.47 -1.36
C ASP A 736 -12.62 -52.69 -2.55
N VAL A 737 -13.04 -52.47 -3.80
CA VAL A 737 -12.23 -52.72 -5.02
C VAL A 737 -11.69 -51.46 -5.70
N LEU A 738 -12.12 -50.24 -5.33
CA LEU A 738 -11.58 -48.97 -5.87
C LEU A 738 -10.14 -48.66 -5.41
N TYR A 739 -9.50 -49.61 -4.73
CA TYR A 739 -8.11 -49.63 -4.32
C TYR A 739 -7.28 -50.74 -5.00
N GLU A 740 -7.86 -51.50 -5.94
CA GLU A 740 -7.09 -52.43 -6.78
C GLU A 740 -6.38 -51.65 -7.92
N ASP A 741 -5.07 -51.84 -8.06
CA ASP A 741 -4.27 -51.22 -9.12
C ASP A 741 -4.22 -52.09 -10.40
N PRO A 742 -4.42 -51.51 -11.59
CA PRO A 742 -4.28 -52.21 -12.87
C PRO A 742 -2.87 -52.75 -13.14
N ASP A 743 -2.79 -53.86 -13.87
CA ASP A 743 -1.52 -54.41 -14.35
C ASP A 743 -0.77 -53.39 -15.23
N ARG A 744 0.55 -53.27 -15.07
CA ARG A 744 1.40 -52.24 -15.72
C ARG A 744 1.13 -52.07 -17.22
N ASP A 745 0.96 -53.18 -17.93
CA ASP A 745 0.88 -53.19 -19.39
C ASP A 745 -0.49 -52.67 -19.90
N TRP A 746 -1.53 -52.67 -19.04
CA TRP A 746 -2.85 -52.07 -19.32
C TRP A 746 -2.76 -50.60 -19.70
N TYR A 747 -1.93 -49.83 -18.97
CA TYR A 747 -1.72 -48.41 -19.22
C TYR A 747 -1.12 -48.14 -20.61
N PHE A 748 -0.33 -49.06 -21.14
CA PHE A 748 0.22 -48.96 -22.50
C PHE A 748 -0.80 -49.43 -23.55
N GLU A 749 -1.35 -50.64 -23.40
CA GLU A 749 -2.19 -51.30 -24.42
C GLU A 749 -3.59 -50.69 -24.59
N ASN A 750 -4.22 -50.21 -23.51
CA ASN A 750 -5.61 -49.72 -23.55
C ASN A 750 -5.64 -48.23 -23.99
N PRO A 751 -6.41 -47.84 -25.02
CA PRO A 751 -6.53 -46.45 -25.44
C PRO A 751 -7.23 -45.56 -24.39
N ASP A 752 -8.15 -46.12 -23.60
CA ASP A 752 -8.94 -45.38 -22.61
C ASP A 752 -8.29 -45.34 -21.21
N ALA A 753 -7.11 -45.95 -21.02
CA ALA A 753 -6.45 -46.00 -19.72
C ALA A 753 -5.83 -44.66 -19.30
N HIS A 754 -5.91 -44.32 -18.01
CA HIS A 754 -5.33 -43.11 -17.44
C HIS A 754 -4.77 -43.38 -16.03
N THR A 755 -3.60 -42.84 -15.67
CA THR A 755 -2.97 -43.05 -14.35
C THR A 755 -3.86 -42.59 -13.20
N LEU A 756 -4.45 -41.40 -13.34
CA LEU A 756 -5.41 -40.83 -12.38
C LEU A 756 -6.74 -41.60 -12.26
N ALA A 757 -7.08 -42.55 -13.15
CA ALA A 757 -8.41 -43.18 -13.18
C ALA A 757 -8.86 -43.82 -11.85
N PRO A 758 -8.00 -44.51 -11.06
CA PRO A 758 -8.37 -45.02 -9.74
C PRO A 758 -8.64 -43.90 -8.73
N ALA A 759 -7.89 -42.80 -8.78
CA ALA A 759 -8.07 -41.66 -7.89
C ALA A 759 -9.34 -40.87 -8.22
N LEU A 760 -9.59 -40.59 -9.50
CA LEU A 760 -10.84 -40.00 -9.98
C LEU A 760 -12.04 -40.85 -9.57
N ALA A 761 -11.96 -42.17 -9.72
CA ALA A 761 -13.02 -43.08 -9.27
C ALA A 761 -13.25 -43.01 -7.75
N ARG A 762 -12.19 -42.98 -6.92
CA ARG A 762 -12.35 -42.81 -5.46
C ARG A 762 -12.91 -41.44 -5.07
N ALA A 763 -12.46 -40.37 -5.71
CA ALA A 763 -12.93 -39.01 -5.46
C ALA A 763 -14.42 -38.86 -5.80
N ILE A 764 -14.84 -39.25 -7.01
CA ILE A 764 -16.24 -39.18 -7.46
C ILE A 764 -17.14 -40.12 -6.64
N PHE A 765 -16.62 -41.28 -6.22
CA PHE A 765 -17.37 -42.23 -5.39
C PHE A 765 -17.64 -41.70 -3.98
N ARG A 766 -16.70 -40.92 -3.41
CA ARG A 766 -16.85 -40.27 -2.10
C ARG A 766 -17.21 -38.77 -2.20
N ALA A 767 -17.76 -38.33 -3.32
CA ALA A 767 -18.12 -36.92 -3.49
C ALA A 767 -19.36 -36.58 -2.64
N GLU A 768 -19.16 -35.78 -1.60
CA GLU A 768 -20.22 -35.33 -0.69
C GLU A 768 -20.99 -34.15 -1.30
N GLU A 769 -22.22 -33.88 -0.83
CA GLU A 769 -22.98 -32.68 -1.23
C GLU A 769 -22.38 -31.40 -0.61
N ARG A 770 -22.47 -30.28 -1.33
CA ARG A 770 -22.00 -28.94 -0.95
C ARG A 770 -23.00 -27.86 -1.39
N ALA A 771 -22.77 -26.62 -0.98
CA ALA A 771 -23.56 -25.46 -1.39
C ALA A 771 -23.64 -25.30 -2.92
N ASN A 772 -24.55 -24.45 -3.42
CA ASN A 772 -24.70 -24.12 -4.85
C ASN A 772 -24.93 -25.33 -5.78
N GLY A 773 -25.56 -26.40 -5.28
CA GLY A 773 -25.84 -27.62 -6.05
C GLY A 773 -24.58 -28.37 -6.48
N ARG A 774 -23.48 -28.25 -5.72
CA ARG A 774 -22.20 -28.91 -6.01
C ARG A 774 -22.04 -30.21 -5.22
N ARG A 775 -21.18 -31.08 -5.74
CA ARG A 775 -20.60 -32.19 -4.97
C ARG A 775 -19.08 -32.12 -5.03
N PHE A 776 -18.41 -32.39 -3.91
CA PHE A 776 -16.95 -32.35 -3.81
C PHE A 776 -16.39 -33.65 -3.26
N GLY A 777 -15.33 -34.16 -3.89
CA GLY A 777 -14.59 -35.32 -3.41
C GLY A 777 -13.08 -35.15 -3.56
N LYS A 778 -12.33 -35.40 -2.49
CA LYS A 778 -10.86 -35.33 -2.44
C LYS A 778 -10.28 -36.69 -2.06
N THR A 779 -9.18 -37.11 -2.69
CA THR A 779 -8.52 -38.38 -2.35
C THR A 779 -7.00 -38.33 -2.49
N GLY A 780 -6.31 -39.19 -1.75
CA GLY A 780 -4.90 -39.45 -1.96
C GLY A 780 -4.67 -40.33 -3.20
N HIS A 781 -3.72 -39.94 -4.03
CA HIS A 781 -3.20 -40.73 -5.13
C HIS A 781 -1.70 -40.95 -4.95
N GLU A 782 -1.25 -42.17 -5.24
CA GLU A 782 0.16 -42.46 -5.48
C GLU A 782 0.24 -42.97 -6.93
N PRO A 783 0.88 -42.22 -7.86
CA PRO A 783 0.92 -42.62 -9.25
C PRO A 783 1.59 -43.98 -9.48
N PRO A 784 1.04 -44.82 -10.38
CA PRO A 784 1.51 -46.18 -10.54
C PRO A 784 2.97 -46.23 -11.02
N ARG A 785 3.79 -47.07 -10.38
CA ARG A 785 5.22 -47.24 -10.70
C ARG A 785 5.41 -48.07 -11.97
N LEU A 786 5.23 -47.44 -13.14
CA LEU A 786 5.35 -48.07 -14.47
C LEU A 786 6.80 -48.43 -14.88
N GLU A 787 7.73 -48.62 -13.94
CA GLU A 787 9.13 -49.03 -14.17
C GLU A 787 9.44 -50.42 -13.59
N ALA A 788 9.93 -51.32 -14.46
CA ALA A 788 10.04 -52.77 -14.22
C ALA A 788 11.18 -53.23 -13.25
N SER A 789 11.63 -52.40 -12.30
CA SER A 789 12.80 -52.71 -11.45
C SER A 789 12.77 -52.19 -10.01
N VAL A 790 11.74 -51.44 -9.60
CA VAL A 790 11.60 -50.87 -8.24
C VAL A 790 10.93 -51.89 -7.30
N ARG A 791 10.98 -51.65 -5.98
CA ARG A 791 10.29 -52.44 -4.95
C ARG A 791 9.26 -51.60 -4.19
N ASP A 792 8.36 -52.32 -3.53
CA ASP A 792 7.18 -51.82 -2.83
C ASP A 792 7.48 -51.38 -1.38
N GLU A 793 8.72 -50.97 -1.07
CA GLU A 793 9.20 -50.70 0.30
C GLU A 793 9.52 -49.21 0.59
N ASP A 794 9.27 -48.31 -0.38
CA ASP A 794 9.60 -46.87 -0.29
C ASP A 794 8.39 -45.98 -0.65
N ASP A 795 7.49 -45.71 0.30
CA ASP A 795 6.36 -44.76 0.13
C ASP A 795 6.89 -43.32 0.04
N TRP A 796 6.65 -42.61 -1.08
CA TRP A 796 7.16 -41.23 -1.26
C TRP A 796 6.32 -40.37 -2.22
N ASN A 797 5.99 -40.84 -3.43
CA ASN A 797 5.26 -39.99 -4.39
C ASN A 797 3.75 -40.01 -4.18
N ARG A 798 3.26 -38.99 -3.48
CA ARG A 798 1.84 -38.74 -3.23
C ARG A 798 1.35 -37.45 -3.89
N GLU A 799 0.12 -37.47 -4.37
CA GLU A 799 -0.64 -36.35 -4.89
C GLU A 799 -2.05 -36.34 -4.27
N TRP A 800 -2.73 -35.21 -4.35
CA TRP A 800 -4.10 -35.01 -3.89
C TRP A 800 -5.00 -34.73 -5.10
N VAL A 801 -5.92 -35.64 -5.38
CA VAL A 801 -6.88 -35.51 -6.47
C VAL A 801 -8.20 -35.00 -5.92
N SER A 802 -8.53 -33.75 -6.26
CA SER A 802 -9.82 -33.10 -6.02
C SER A 802 -10.71 -33.20 -7.25
N VAL A 803 -12.02 -33.38 -7.07
CA VAL A 803 -13.03 -33.34 -8.12
C VAL A 803 -14.27 -32.60 -7.63
N VAL A 804 -14.75 -31.63 -8.41
CA VAL A 804 -16.06 -30.99 -8.23
C VAL A 804 -17.02 -31.49 -9.31
N LEU A 805 -18.27 -31.74 -8.93
CA LEU A 805 -19.38 -32.12 -9.83
C LEU A 805 -20.58 -31.20 -9.61
N ASP A 806 -21.44 -31.09 -10.63
CA ASP A 806 -22.73 -30.40 -10.55
C ASP A 806 -23.90 -31.34 -10.15
N GLU A 807 -25.12 -30.79 -10.06
CA GLU A 807 -26.36 -31.55 -9.85
C GLU A 807 -26.59 -32.67 -10.89
N SER A 808 -26.10 -32.49 -12.11
CA SER A 808 -26.19 -33.48 -13.20
C SER A 808 -25.17 -34.62 -13.04
N ASN A 809 -24.18 -34.43 -12.15
CA ASN A 809 -23.00 -35.28 -11.98
C ASN A 809 -22.09 -35.30 -13.23
N ASP A 810 -22.09 -34.20 -13.99
CA ASP A 810 -21.02 -33.91 -14.94
C ASP A 810 -19.88 -33.18 -14.18
N ILE A 811 -18.64 -33.32 -14.65
CA ILE A 811 -17.45 -32.80 -13.95
C ILE A 811 -17.30 -31.30 -14.20
N ARG A 812 -17.08 -30.56 -13.11
CA ARG A 812 -16.87 -29.11 -13.07
C ARG A 812 -15.39 -28.76 -13.12
N SER A 813 -14.61 -29.33 -12.20
CA SER A 813 -13.16 -29.14 -12.11
C SER A 813 -12.47 -30.41 -11.60
N VAL A 814 -11.18 -30.52 -11.93
CA VAL A 814 -10.26 -31.53 -11.37
C VAL A 814 -8.94 -30.83 -11.05
N ARG A 815 -8.42 -31.03 -9.83
CA ARG A 815 -7.12 -30.52 -9.39
C ARG A 815 -6.26 -31.68 -8.90
N VAL A 816 -4.97 -31.69 -9.23
CA VAL A 816 -4.03 -32.78 -8.88
C VAL A 816 -2.81 -32.19 -8.19
N VAL A 817 -2.92 -31.92 -6.89
CA VAL A 817 -1.93 -31.14 -6.16
C VAL A 817 -0.78 -32.04 -5.69
N PRO A 818 0.50 -31.68 -5.93
CA PRO A 818 1.65 -32.36 -5.32
C PRO A 818 1.60 -32.29 -3.79
N ASP A 819 1.92 -33.38 -3.08
CA ASP A 819 1.90 -33.36 -1.61
C ASP A 819 3.11 -32.59 -1.00
N PHE A 820 2.93 -31.28 -0.86
CA PHE A 820 3.88 -30.34 -0.25
C PHE A 820 4.10 -30.57 1.24
N GLY A 821 3.23 -31.31 1.95
CA GLY A 821 3.34 -31.63 3.39
C GLY A 821 4.55 -32.49 3.80
N SER A 822 5.54 -32.64 2.92
CA SER A 822 6.83 -33.27 3.15
C SER A 822 8.03 -32.31 3.00
N ALA A 823 7.80 -31.04 2.64
CA ALA A 823 8.83 -30.00 2.53
C ALA A 823 9.55 -29.71 3.86
N ARG A 824 10.63 -28.93 3.80
CA ARG A 824 11.23 -28.30 5.00
C ARG A 824 10.61 -26.93 5.28
N SER A 825 10.31 -26.18 4.23
CA SER A 825 9.56 -24.92 4.26
C SER A 825 8.90 -24.72 2.90
N LEU A 826 7.80 -23.98 2.87
CA LEU A 826 7.15 -23.52 1.64
C LEU A 826 7.05 -22.00 1.65
N VAL A 827 7.66 -21.37 0.65
CA VAL A 827 7.58 -19.93 0.39
C VAL A 827 6.81 -19.74 -0.92
N GLY A 828 5.60 -19.20 -0.86
CA GLY A 828 4.97 -18.59 -2.03
C GLY A 828 5.51 -17.16 -2.21
N LEU A 829 5.79 -16.74 -3.44
CA LEU A 829 6.21 -15.37 -3.76
C LEU A 829 5.15 -14.73 -4.65
N ASP A 830 4.22 -14.00 -4.05
CA ASP A 830 3.12 -13.35 -4.75
C ASP A 830 3.30 -11.83 -4.71
N ALA A 831 2.54 -11.10 -5.53
CA ALA A 831 2.39 -9.66 -5.42
C ALA A 831 0.98 -9.25 -4.99
N HIS A 832 -0.04 -10.11 -5.10
CA HIS A 832 -1.38 -9.87 -4.56
C HIS A 832 -2.01 -11.24 -4.21
N PRO A 833 -1.56 -11.89 -3.13
CA PRO A 833 -1.88 -13.30 -2.87
C PRO A 833 -3.34 -13.53 -2.52
N ALA A 834 -4.01 -14.40 -3.28
CA ALA A 834 -5.30 -14.96 -2.92
C ALA A 834 -5.11 -16.24 -2.11
N VAL A 835 -5.28 -16.13 -0.79
CA VAL A 835 -5.03 -17.21 0.17
C VAL A 835 -5.87 -18.48 -0.11
N PRO A 836 -7.16 -18.40 -0.50
CA PRO A 836 -7.97 -19.56 -0.88
C PRO A 836 -7.38 -20.38 -2.04
N LEU A 837 -6.82 -19.72 -3.05
CA LEU A 837 -6.22 -20.39 -4.21
C LEU A 837 -4.87 -21.02 -3.83
N TRP A 838 -4.02 -20.30 -3.10
CA TRP A 838 -2.78 -20.85 -2.54
C TRP A 838 -3.03 -22.07 -1.63
N GLN A 839 -4.09 -22.05 -0.82
CA GLN A 839 -4.51 -23.20 0.01
C GLN A 839 -5.01 -24.38 -0.84
N ALA A 840 -5.77 -24.12 -1.90
CA ALA A 840 -6.23 -25.17 -2.83
C ALA A 840 -5.08 -25.78 -3.64
N ASN A 841 -4.07 -24.99 -4.02
CA ASN A 841 -2.95 -25.40 -4.87
C ASN A 841 -1.66 -25.80 -4.11
N THR A 842 -1.56 -25.62 -2.79
CA THR A 842 -0.34 -26.00 -2.02
C THR A 842 -0.62 -26.77 -0.71
N VAL A 843 -0.76 -26.08 0.42
CA VAL A 843 -1.12 -26.66 1.73
C VAL A 843 -2.25 -25.84 2.36
N PRO A 844 -3.28 -26.46 2.97
CA PRO A 844 -4.51 -25.79 3.40
C PRO A 844 -4.35 -24.91 4.66
N TRP A 845 -3.13 -24.76 5.18
CA TRP A 845 -2.80 -23.91 6.33
C TRP A 845 -1.81 -22.79 5.97
N ILE A 846 -1.47 -22.61 4.69
CA ILE A 846 -0.60 -21.53 4.24
C ILE A 846 -1.27 -20.17 4.51
N LYS A 847 -0.47 -19.16 4.86
CA LYS A 847 -0.90 -17.81 5.19
C LYS A 847 0.06 -16.77 4.62
N THR A 848 -0.45 -15.59 4.32
CA THR A 848 0.36 -14.42 3.94
C THR A 848 1.27 -13.97 5.09
N THR A 849 2.34 -13.27 4.72
CA THR A 849 3.21 -12.42 5.54
C THR A 849 3.67 -11.29 4.62
N ASP A 850 3.37 -10.07 5.00
CA ASP A 850 3.54 -8.89 4.13
C ASP A 850 4.94 -8.30 4.28
N VAL A 851 5.58 -7.88 3.18
CA VAL A 851 6.91 -7.25 3.21
C VAL A 851 6.84 -5.74 3.51
N LEU A 852 5.74 -5.09 3.12
CA LEU A 852 5.47 -3.67 3.35
C LEU A 852 4.03 -3.51 3.83
N GLU A 853 3.79 -2.61 4.79
CA GLU A 853 2.42 -2.26 5.19
C GLU A 853 1.66 -1.59 4.01
N PRO A 854 0.31 -1.65 3.95
CA PRO A 854 -0.44 -1.16 2.78
C PRO A 854 -0.18 0.31 2.40
N GLU A 855 -0.01 1.19 3.39
CA GLU A 855 0.32 2.61 3.16
C GLU A 855 1.77 2.77 2.65
N GLU A 856 2.73 2.07 3.24
CA GLU A 856 4.14 2.08 2.79
C GLU A 856 4.26 1.56 1.36
N ARG A 857 3.52 0.49 1.03
CA ARG A 857 3.42 -0.11 -0.30
C ARG A 857 2.86 0.87 -1.33
N GLN A 858 1.81 1.63 -0.99
CA GLN A 858 1.24 2.65 -1.87
C GLN A 858 2.24 3.81 -2.10
N LEU A 859 2.87 4.30 -1.03
CA LEU A 859 3.83 5.41 -1.10
C LEU A 859 5.12 5.01 -1.84
N TRP A 860 5.64 3.80 -1.61
CA TRP A 860 6.78 3.24 -2.35
C TRP A 860 6.47 3.09 -3.85
N ARG A 861 5.29 2.54 -4.20
CA ARG A 861 4.82 2.40 -5.60
C ARG A 861 4.81 3.74 -6.32
N ARG A 862 4.23 4.78 -5.69
CA ARG A 862 4.07 6.10 -6.30
C ARG A 862 5.38 6.91 -6.35
N TYR A 863 6.20 6.86 -5.31
CA TYR A 863 7.30 7.83 -5.12
C TYR A 863 8.72 7.28 -5.26
N GLU A 864 8.97 5.99 -5.00
CA GLU A 864 10.30 5.39 -5.21
C GLU A 864 10.35 4.63 -6.54
N ARG A 865 9.32 3.84 -6.82
CA ARG A 865 9.14 3.15 -8.10
C ARG A 865 8.64 4.08 -9.22
N GLY A 866 7.91 5.15 -8.88
CA GLY A 866 7.42 6.12 -9.87
C GLY A 866 6.26 5.61 -10.75
N LEU A 867 5.41 4.72 -10.25
CA LEU A 867 4.19 4.25 -10.91
C LEU A 867 2.95 4.95 -10.33
N ARG A 868 2.28 5.80 -11.14
CA ARG A 868 1.02 6.48 -10.80
C ARG A 868 -0.16 5.81 -11.51
N VAL A 869 -1.18 5.39 -10.76
CA VAL A 869 -2.36 4.67 -11.29
C VAL A 869 -3.63 5.56 -11.27
N VAL A 870 -4.10 6.01 -12.44
CA VAL A 870 -5.31 6.85 -12.54
C VAL A 870 -6.52 6.00 -12.92
N GLN A 871 -7.47 5.81 -12.01
CA GLN A 871 -8.74 5.14 -12.32
C GLN A 871 -9.63 6.07 -13.17
N VAL A 872 -10.18 5.52 -14.26
CA VAL A 872 -11.03 6.24 -15.22
C VAL A 872 -12.45 5.66 -15.23
N GLY A 873 -13.28 6.23 -14.35
CA GLY A 873 -14.68 5.89 -14.17
C GLY A 873 -14.97 4.81 -13.13
N ASP A 874 -16.28 4.57 -12.97
CA ASP A 874 -16.97 3.84 -11.91
C ASP A 874 -17.53 2.47 -12.37
N ALA A 875 -16.87 1.84 -13.36
CA ALA A 875 -17.45 0.71 -14.07
C ALA A 875 -16.46 -0.42 -14.33
N THR A 876 -16.69 -1.56 -13.68
CA THR A 876 -15.95 -2.83 -13.72
C THR A 876 -15.51 -3.27 -15.11
N ARG A 877 -16.38 -3.12 -16.12
CA ARG A 877 -16.10 -3.50 -17.52
C ARG A 877 -15.40 -4.88 -17.62
N PRO A 878 -16.09 -5.96 -17.25
CA PRO A 878 -15.62 -7.30 -17.60
C PRO A 878 -15.57 -7.38 -19.13
N LEU A 879 -14.38 -7.52 -19.73
CA LEU A 879 -14.21 -7.60 -21.18
C LEU A 879 -13.94 -9.03 -21.66
N SER A 880 -14.40 -10.03 -20.89
CA SER A 880 -14.42 -11.44 -21.28
C SER A 880 -15.85 -11.98 -21.40
N GLY A 881 -15.99 -13.06 -22.17
CA GLY A 881 -17.26 -13.73 -22.45
C GLY A 881 -18.07 -13.10 -23.59
N ASP A 882 -19.23 -13.69 -23.88
CA ASP A 882 -20.06 -13.38 -25.07
C ASP A 882 -20.48 -11.90 -25.23
N LYS A 883 -20.32 -11.07 -24.18
CA LYS A 883 -20.67 -9.64 -24.16
C LYS A 883 -19.48 -8.68 -24.12
N ALA A 884 -18.25 -9.17 -24.19
CA ALA A 884 -17.03 -8.35 -24.15
C ALA A 884 -17.09 -7.09 -25.04
N LEU A 885 -17.52 -7.25 -26.30
CA LEU A 885 -17.65 -6.16 -27.27
C LEU A 885 -18.84 -5.21 -27.01
N GLU A 886 -19.87 -5.65 -26.27
CA GLU A 886 -20.98 -4.79 -25.81
C GLU A 886 -20.50 -3.90 -24.65
N TRP A 887 -19.74 -4.48 -23.72
CA TRP A 887 -19.21 -3.81 -22.53
C TRP A 887 -18.01 -2.91 -22.80
N LEU A 888 -17.29 -3.11 -23.91
CA LEU A 888 -16.19 -2.25 -24.39
C LEU A 888 -16.57 -0.76 -24.43
N ASN A 889 -17.82 -0.48 -24.85
CA ASN A 889 -18.39 0.87 -25.03
C ASN A 889 -17.44 1.76 -25.86
N GLU A 890 -17.43 1.49 -27.17
CA GLU A 890 -16.52 2.10 -28.14
C GLU A 890 -16.59 3.63 -28.15
N ASP A 891 -17.80 4.20 -28.06
CA ASP A 891 -18.04 5.63 -28.06
C ASP A 891 -17.34 6.34 -26.88
N LYS A 892 -17.48 5.79 -25.65
CA LYS A 892 -16.72 6.29 -24.48
C LYS A 892 -15.24 5.91 -24.52
N LEU A 893 -14.83 4.86 -25.23
CA LEU A 893 -13.43 4.47 -25.33
C LEU A 893 -12.67 5.39 -26.30
N GLN A 894 -13.25 5.71 -27.44
CA GLN A 894 -12.67 6.62 -28.43
C GLN A 894 -12.46 8.02 -27.85
N ALA A 895 -13.42 8.57 -27.12
CA ALA A 895 -13.27 9.88 -26.48
C ALA A 895 -12.10 9.92 -25.47
N LEU A 896 -11.89 8.84 -24.70
CA LEU A 896 -10.72 8.71 -23.82
C LEU A 896 -9.42 8.60 -24.62
N LEU A 897 -9.38 7.74 -25.65
CA LEU A 897 -8.18 7.53 -26.47
C LEU A 897 -7.76 8.80 -27.22
N GLU A 898 -8.71 9.56 -27.76
CA GLU A 898 -8.45 10.85 -28.39
C GLU A 898 -7.92 11.87 -27.38
N HIS A 899 -8.49 11.94 -26.17
CA HIS A 899 -8.02 12.82 -25.11
C HIS A 899 -6.57 12.49 -24.69
N LEU A 900 -6.24 11.20 -24.51
CA LEU A 900 -4.88 10.76 -24.19
C LEU A 900 -3.88 11.03 -25.34
N VAL A 901 -4.32 11.00 -26.59
CA VAL A 901 -3.50 11.39 -27.76
C VAL A 901 -3.35 12.91 -27.87
N ASP A 902 -4.39 13.69 -27.57
CA ASP A 902 -4.34 15.16 -27.55
C ASP A 902 -3.42 15.68 -26.42
N GLU A 903 -3.39 15.02 -25.25
CA GLU A 903 -2.57 15.39 -24.09
C GLU A 903 -1.13 14.86 -24.18
N TYR A 904 -0.93 13.54 -24.31
CA TYR A 904 0.40 12.92 -24.23
C TYR A 904 1.07 12.73 -25.60
N GLY A 905 0.35 12.95 -26.71
CA GLY A 905 0.88 12.86 -28.07
C GLY A 905 1.53 11.50 -28.34
N THR A 906 2.81 11.50 -28.71
CA THR A 906 3.56 10.28 -29.02
C THR A 906 4.08 9.52 -27.79
N GLN A 907 3.81 9.98 -26.57
CA GLN A 907 4.16 9.24 -25.35
C GLN A 907 3.12 8.15 -25.02
N PHE A 908 1.86 8.34 -25.43
CA PHE A 908 0.83 7.32 -25.31
C PHE A 908 0.79 6.45 -26.58
N ARG A 909 1.16 5.17 -26.43
CA ARG A 909 1.14 4.20 -27.54
C ARG A 909 0.83 2.76 -27.14
N THR A 910 0.73 2.47 -25.85
CA THR A 910 0.63 1.11 -25.30
C THR A 910 -0.66 0.88 -24.53
N ALA A 911 -1.18 -0.35 -24.63
CA ALA A 911 -2.38 -0.73 -23.88
C ALA A 911 -2.40 -2.22 -23.51
N ILE A 912 -3.08 -2.54 -22.41
CA ILE A 912 -3.37 -3.89 -21.94
C ILE A 912 -4.89 -4.06 -21.82
N THR A 913 -5.43 -5.19 -22.29
CA THR A 913 -6.87 -5.49 -22.29
C THR A 913 -7.10 -7.00 -22.32
N THR A 914 -8.34 -7.47 -22.50
CA THR A 914 -8.60 -8.89 -22.78
C THR A 914 -8.34 -9.25 -24.26
N GLY A 915 -7.79 -10.44 -24.53
CA GLY A 915 -7.53 -10.92 -25.90
C GLY A 915 -8.79 -11.08 -26.77
N GLN A 916 -9.99 -10.97 -26.18
CA GLN A 916 -11.26 -10.95 -26.92
C GLN A 916 -11.63 -9.57 -27.51
N VAL A 917 -10.97 -8.49 -27.06
CA VAL A 917 -11.20 -7.12 -27.57
C VAL A 917 -9.91 -6.46 -28.08
N GLU A 918 -8.76 -7.13 -28.00
CA GLU A 918 -7.44 -6.61 -28.40
C GLU A 918 -7.42 -6.06 -29.84
N ASP A 919 -7.80 -6.87 -30.84
CA ASP A 919 -7.99 -6.45 -32.24
C ASP A 919 -8.82 -5.15 -32.37
N ARG A 920 -9.85 -5.01 -31.53
CA ARG A 920 -10.79 -3.88 -31.59
C ARG A 920 -10.27 -2.64 -30.85
N LEU A 921 -9.47 -2.84 -29.80
CA LEU A 921 -8.74 -1.76 -29.14
C LEU A 921 -7.65 -1.20 -30.07
N GLU A 922 -6.93 -2.07 -30.80
CA GLU A 922 -5.95 -1.65 -31.82
C GLU A 922 -6.61 -0.74 -32.88
N GLU A 923 -7.73 -1.17 -33.48
CA GLU A 923 -8.49 -0.36 -34.45
C GLU A 923 -8.96 0.99 -33.89
N LEU A 924 -9.30 1.07 -32.59
CA LEU A 924 -9.72 2.31 -31.94
C LEU A 924 -8.54 3.23 -31.60
N MET A 925 -7.39 2.67 -31.21
CA MET A 925 -6.14 3.42 -31.00
C MET A 925 -5.61 4.01 -32.31
N GLU A 926 -5.59 3.24 -33.41
CA GLU A 926 -5.25 3.77 -34.74
C GLU A 926 -6.22 4.89 -35.18
N LYS A 927 -7.52 4.74 -34.89
CA LYS A 927 -8.55 5.74 -35.21
C LYS A 927 -8.34 7.04 -34.42
N ALA A 928 -8.03 6.95 -33.12
CA ALA A 928 -7.74 8.10 -32.26
C ALA A 928 -6.44 8.83 -32.62
N GLY A 929 -5.56 8.19 -33.40
CA GLY A 929 -4.34 8.79 -33.95
C GLY A 929 -3.04 8.15 -33.48
N VAL A 930 -3.08 7.12 -32.63
CA VAL A 930 -1.87 6.41 -32.16
C VAL A 930 -1.11 5.84 -33.35
N HIS A 931 0.21 6.05 -33.39
CA HIS A 931 1.08 5.63 -34.48
C HIS A 931 1.84 4.36 -34.12
N ARG A 932 1.36 3.20 -34.60
CA ARG A 932 1.78 1.86 -34.14
C ARG A 932 1.44 1.66 -32.66
N PRO A 933 0.17 1.40 -32.33
CA PRO A 933 -0.15 0.88 -31.01
C PRO A 933 0.62 -0.42 -30.77
N GLU A 934 1.07 -0.63 -29.54
CA GLU A 934 1.69 -1.88 -29.09
C GLU A 934 0.83 -2.45 -27.95
N LEU A 935 0.28 -3.65 -28.17
CA LEU A 935 -0.67 -4.29 -27.26
C LEU A 935 -0.11 -5.56 -26.62
N MET A 936 -0.82 -5.97 -25.57
CA MET A 936 -0.64 -7.15 -24.76
C MET A 936 -2.01 -7.48 -24.15
N HIS A 937 -2.32 -8.76 -23.92
CA HIS A 937 -3.54 -9.13 -23.21
C HIS A 937 -3.25 -9.81 -21.87
N PHE A 938 -4.23 -9.73 -20.95
CA PHE A 938 -4.17 -10.41 -19.65
C PHE A 938 -3.87 -11.91 -19.84
N GLY A 939 -2.80 -12.37 -19.21
CA GLY A 939 -2.14 -13.66 -19.41
C GLY A 939 -0.73 -13.55 -20.01
N GLU A 940 -0.48 -12.59 -20.91
CA GLU A 940 0.87 -12.37 -21.51
C GLU A 940 1.80 -11.53 -20.64
N GLU A 941 1.28 -10.76 -19.67
CA GLU A 941 2.10 -9.86 -18.87
C GLU A 941 3.20 -10.59 -18.10
N LYS A 942 2.97 -11.86 -17.74
CA LYS A 942 3.93 -12.72 -17.04
C LYS A 942 5.14 -13.15 -17.87
N SER A 943 5.08 -13.06 -19.21
CA SER A 943 6.19 -13.41 -20.12
C SER A 943 6.82 -12.21 -20.85
N ARG A 944 6.18 -11.04 -20.85
CA ARG A 944 6.62 -9.86 -21.62
C ARG A 944 7.08 -8.70 -20.73
N ASN A 945 8.18 -8.06 -21.12
CA ASN A 945 8.76 -6.90 -20.41
C ASN A 945 8.64 -5.60 -21.23
N ASP A 946 8.00 -5.66 -22.39
CA ASP A 946 8.07 -4.65 -23.47
C ASP A 946 7.66 -3.21 -23.07
N PHE A 947 6.87 -3.04 -22.01
CA PHE A 947 6.34 -1.73 -21.57
C PHE A 947 7.13 -1.08 -20.41
N GLU A 948 8.26 -1.68 -20.01
CA GLU A 948 9.09 -1.25 -18.87
C GLU A 948 9.47 0.25 -18.88
N HIS A 949 9.78 0.80 -20.06
CA HIS A 949 10.19 2.20 -20.25
C HIS A 949 9.08 3.13 -20.78
N GLU A 950 7.84 2.65 -20.90
CA GLU A 950 6.73 3.43 -21.46
C GLU A 950 6.13 4.36 -20.40
N ARG A 951 6.08 5.66 -20.70
CA ARG A 951 5.69 6.70 -19.72
C ARG A 951 4.19 6.85 -19.54
N VAL A 952 3.39 6.43 -20.52
CA VAL A 952 1.93 6.56 -20.50
C VAL A 952 1.31 5.29 -21.09
N GLY A 953 0.44 4.63 -20.32
CA GLY A 953 -0.23 3.39 -20.72
C GLY A 953 -1.70 3.34 -20.33
N LEU A 954 -2.46 2.48 -21.00
CA LEU A 954 -3.88 2.23 -20.73
C LEU A 954 -4.12 0.76 -20.36
N VAL A 955 -4.73 0.48 -19.20
CA VAL A 955 -5.32 -0.82 -18.88
C VAL A 955 -6.84 -0.69 -19.05
N ASN A 956 -7.43 -1.43 -19.99
CA ASN A 956 -8.82 -1.27 -20.41
C ASN A 956 -9.68 -2.48 -20.02
N GLY A 957 -10.60 -2.27 -19.06
CA GLY A 957 -11.46 -3.33 -18.52
C GLY A 957 -10.70 -4.42 -17.75
N CYS A 958 -11.43 -5.36 -17.17
CA CYS A 958 -10.88 -6.50 -16.42
C CYS A 958 -11.24 -7.85 -17.07
N MET A 959 -10.59 -8.92 -16.61
CA MET A 959 -11.08 -10.28 -16.86
C MET A 959 -12.27 -10.61 -15.94
N ASP A 960 -13.04 -11.62 -16.32
CA ASP A 960 -14.17 -12.14 -15.55
C ASP A 960 -14.26 -13.68 -15.77
N PRO A 961 -14.12 -14.49 -14.71
CA PRO A 961 -14.19 -15.95 -14.80
C PRO A 961 -15.62 -16.52 -14.69
N GLY A 962 -16.63 -15.65 -14.54
CA GLY A 962 -18.00 -16.04 -14.19
C GLY A 962 -18.18 -16.33 -12.69
N ASP A 963 -19.43 -16.55 -12.27
CA ASP A 963 -19.75 -16.96 -10.89
C ASP A 963 -19.34 -18.41 -10.62
N ASP A 964 -19.58 -19.26 -11.61
CA ASP A 964 -19.34 -20.71 -11.61
C ASP A 964 -17.94 -21.11 -11.12
N TYR A 965 -16.90 -20.35 -11.48
CA TYR A 965 -15.52 -20.53 -11.04
C TYR A 965 -15.36 -20.37 -9.51
N VAL A 966 -15.98 -19.33 -8.96
CA VAL A 966 -15.95 -19.03 -7.51
C VAL A 966 -16.69 -20.14 -6.75
N LEU A 967 -17.90 -20.51 -7.21
CA LEU A 967 -18.73 -21.52 -6.56
C LEU A 967 -18.09 -22.92 -6.59
N ASP A 968 -17.37 -23.26 -7.66
CA ASP A 968 -16.63 -24.53 -7.74
C ASP A 968 -15.43 -24.55 -6.78
N LEU A 969 -14.76 -23.42 -6.51
CA LEU A 969 -13.64 -23.34 -5.56
C LEU A 969 -14.11 -23.30 -4.09
N LEU A 970 -15.19 -22.59 -3.77
CA LEU A 970 -15.82 -22.64 -2.44
C LEU A 970 -16.19 -24.08 -2.06
N ALA A 971 -16.70 -24.87 -3.03
CA ALA A 971 -17.00 -26.29 -2.84
C ALA A 971 -15.76 -27.17 -2.60
N GLU A 972 -14.58 -26.80 -3.11
CA GLU A 972 -13.31 -27.48 -2.81
C GLU A 972 -12.73 -27.10 -1.43
N LEU A 973 -13.07 -25.91 -0.92
CA LEU A 973 -12.58 -25.38 0.35
C LEU A 973 -13.51 -25.58 1.55
N ASP A 974 -14.69 -26.20 1.32
CA ASP A 974 -15.71 -26.48 2.35
C ASP A 974 -16.45 -25.22 2.88
N LEU A 975 -16.66 -24.22 2.02
CA LEU A 975 -17.18 -22.89 2.37
C LEU A 975 -18.61 -22.61 1.83
N GLU A 976 -19.38 -21.77 2.52
CA GLU A 976 -20.78 -21.46 2.19
C GLU A 976 -21.01 -19.97 1.85
N ALA A 977 -21.06 -19.68 0.54
CA ALA A 977 -21.61 -18.44 -0.01
C ALA A 977 -22.38 -18.70 -1.32
N GLU A 978 -23.44 -17.93 -1.57
CA GLU A 978 -24.28 -17.95 -2.77
C GLU A 978 -24.15 -16.63 -3.55
N VAL A 979 -24.63 -16.62 -4.80
CA VAL A 979 -24.58 -15.41 -5.65
C VAL A 979 -25.62 -14.38 -5.23
N GLU A 980 -25.20 -13.14 -4.98
CA GLU A 980 -26.09 -12.01 -4.73
C GLU A 980 -27.08 -11.80 -5.90
N THR A 981 -28.37 -11.68 -5.61
CA THR A 981 -29.43 -11.51 -6.61
C THR A 981 -30.35 -10.33 -6.33
N ALA A 982 -30.73 -9.64 -7.41
CA ALA A 982 -31.68 -8.54 -7.40
C ALA A 982 -32.98 -8.95 -8.11
N VAL A 983 -34.09 -8.30 -7.75
CA VAL A 983 -35.42 -8.55 -8.36
C VAL A 983 -35.83 -7.33 -9.17
N ASP A 984 -36.41 -7.53 -10.36
CA ASP A 984 -36.86 -6.44 -11.23
C ASP A 984 -38.33 -6.00 -10.99
N ASP A 985 -38.77 -4.96 -11.71
CA ASP A 985 -40.14 -4.42 -11.67
C ASP A 985 -41.23 -5.44 -12.09
N GLU A 986 -40.88 -6.51 -12.82
CA GLU A 986 -41.80 -7.57 -13.24
C GLU A 986 -41.80 -8.77 -12.27
N GLY A 987 -40.79 -8.86 -11.39
CA GLY A 987 -40.61 -9.90 -10.38
C GLY A 987 -39.71 -11.05 -10.83
N GLU A 988 -38.84 -10.84 -11.81
CA GLU A 988 -37.81 -11.80 -12.21
C GLU A 988 -36.52 -11.56 -11.42
N GLU A 989 -35.97 -12.62 -10.81
CA GLU A 989 -34.67 -12.62 -10.13
C GLU A 989 -33.54 -12.64 -11.17
N TYR A 990 -32.56 -11.76 -10.99
CA TYR A 990 -31.38 -11.65 -11.85
C TYR A 990 -30.12 -11.42 -11.01
N ARG A 991 -28.93 -11.71 -11.56
CA ARG A 991 -27.65 -11.49 -10.88
C ARG A 991 -27.49 -10.01 -10.54
N ALA A 992 -27.22 -9.70 -9.28
CA ALA A 992 -27.05 -8.33 -8.81
C ALA A 992 -25.89 -7.59 -9.53
N ARG A 993 -25.93 -6.26 -9.49
CA ARG A 993 -24.89 -5.40 -10.08
C ARG A 993 -23.66 -5.37 -9.17
N GLY A 994 -22.47 -5.22 -9.74
CA GLY A 994 -21.20 -5.46 -9.03
C GLY A 994 -20.77 -6.94 -9.02
N ARG A 995 -21.75 -7.85 -8.86
CA ARG A 995 -21.59 -9.30 -8.66
C ARG A 995 -21.05 -9.68 -7.28
N GLY A 996 -21.63 -9.18 -6.19
CA GLY A 996 -21.29 -9.61 -4.84
C GLY A 996 -21.71 -11.05 -4.53
N PHE A 997 -21.49 -11.48 -3.28
CA PHE A 997 -21.90 -12.79 -2.77
C PHE A 997 -22.55 -12.62 -1.40
N GLU A 998 -23.43 -13.56 -1.03
CA GLU A 998 -24.15 -13.58 0.24
C GLU A 998 -23.88 -14.90 0.96
N GLY A 999 -23.58 -14.89 2.27
CA GLY A 999 -23.30 -16.12 3.02
C GLY A 999 -22.41 -15.90 4.24
N THR A 1000 -21.91 -16.99 4.83
CA THR A 1000 -20.88 -16.92 5.89
C THR A 1000 -19.50 -16.62 5.33
N ASP A 1001 -19.24 -17.06 4.09
CA ASP A 1001 -17.92 -17.01 3.47
C ASP A 1001 -17.92 -16.08 2.24
N ALA A 1002 -18.80 -15.07 2.26
CA ALA A 1002 -18.97 -14.09 1.19
C ALA A 1002 -17.68 -13.30 0.91
N ASP A 1003 -16.95 -12.92 1.96
CA ASP A 1003 -15.65 -12.23 1.83
C ASP A 1003 -14.63 -13.10 1.11
N THR A 1004 -14.60 -14.40 1.41
CA THR A 1004 -13.73 -15.38 0.73
C THR A 1004 -14.15 -15.60 -0.73
N ALA A 1005 -15.45 -15.58 -1.02
CA ALA A 1005 -15.96 -15.60 -2.39
C ALA A 1005 -15.54 -14.35 -3.19
N GLN A 1006 -15.48 -13.19 -2.54
CA GLN A 1006 -14.97 -11.95 -3.13
C GLN A 1006 -13.45 -12.02 -3.34
N GLU A 1007 -12.66 -12.54 -2.39
CA GLU A 1007 -11.21 -12.75 -2.55
C GLU A 1007 -10.90 -13.68 -3.75
N ILE A 1008 -11.69 -14.75 -3.93
CA ILE A 1008 -11.60 -15.66 -5.09
C ILE A 1008 -12.00 -14.98 -6.41
N LEU A 1009 -12.83 -13.95 -6.39
CA LEU A 1009 -13.18 -13.17 -7.59
C LEU A 1009 -12.12 -12.08 -7.88
N ALA A 1010 -11.59 -11.45 -6.83
CA ALA A 1010 -10.49 -10.49 -6.89
C ALA A 1010 -9.20 -11.11 -7.45
N SER A 1011 -8.92 -12.38 -7.12
CA SER A 1011 -7.74 -13.12 -7.60
C SER A 1011 -7.61 -13.20 -9.12
N VAL A 1012 -8.72 -13.07 -9.85
CA VAL A 1012 -8.76 -13.02 -11.33
C VAL A 1012 -9.00 -11.59 -11.85
N ARG A 1013 -9.79 -10.78 -11.15
CA ARG A 1013 -10.10 -9.40 -11.56
C ARG A 1013 -8.95 -8.44 -11.23
N GLU A 1014 -8.72 -8.24 -9.95
CA GLU A 1014 -7.92 -7.16 -9.38
C GLU A 1014 -6.42 -7.46 -9.55
N ASN A 1015 -6.03 -8.73 -9.37
CA ASN A 1015 -4.65 -9.18 -9.55
C ASN A 1015 -4.15 -8.93 -10.97
N HIS A 1016 -4.92 -9.30 -12.00
CA HIS A 1016 -4.50 -9.06 -13.38
C HIS A 1016 -4.45 -7.57 -13.74
N ILE A 1017 -5.28 -6.72 -13.13
CA ILE A 1017 -5.14 -5.25 -13.26
C ILE A 1017 -3.85 -4.75 -12.61
N ALA A 1018 -3.54 -5.20 -11.38
CA ALA A 1018 -2.33 -4.82 -10.68
C ALA A 1018 -1.05 -5.36 -11.35
N GLN A 1019 -1.09 -6.58 -11.91
CA GLN A 1019 0.01 -7.16 -12.69
C GLN A 1019 0.20 -6.47 -14.05
N ALA A 1020 -0.88 -6.03 -14.70
CA ALA A 1020 -0.86 -5.29 -15.97
C ALA A 1020 -0.30 -3.87 -15.80
N ALA A 1021 -0.88 -3.07 -14.89
CA ALA A 1021 -0.33 -1.76 -14.54
C ALA A 1021 1.10 -1.89 -13.98
N GLY A 1022 1.37 -2.99 -13.28
CA GLY A 1022 2.69 -3.38 -12.79
C GLY A 1022 3.75 -3.70 -13.86
N ARG A 1023 3.44 -3.70 -15.16
CA ARG A 1023 4.46 -3.82 -16.24
C ARG A 1023 5.12 -2.49 -16.61
N TYR A 1024 4.51 -1.37 -16.27
CA TYR A 1024 5.06 -0.03 -16.47
C TYR A 1024 5.92 0.38 -15.27
N ALA A 1025 6.90 1.28 -15.48
CA ALA A 1025 7.85 1.71 -14.43
C ALA A 1025 8.45 0.50 -13.68
N ARG A 1026 9.12 -0.41 -14.41
CA ARG A 1026 9.50 -1.75 -13.90
C ARG A 1026 10.93 -1.84 -13.36
N ASP A 1027 11.77 -0.81 -13.55
CA ASP A 1027 13.05 -0.66 -12.84
C ASP A 1027 12.94 0.43 -11.75
N PRO A 1028 12.64 0.07 -10.48
CA PRO A 1028 12.62 1.00 -9.35
C PRO A 1028 14.01 1.44 -8.86
N THR A 1029 15.07 1.27 -9.68
CA THR A 1029 16.42 1.83 -9.45
C THR A 1029 16.83 2.89 -10.46
N ASP A 1030 16.13 3.04 -11.59
CA ASP A 1030 16.35 4.13 -12.54
C ASP A 1030 15.27 5.23 -12.40
N PRO A 1031 15.61 6.42 -11.83
CA PRO A 1031 14.64 7.48 -11.61
C PRO A 1031 14.13 8.15 -12.91
N ASP A 1032 14.69 7.84 -14.08
CA ASP A 1032 14.15 8.28 -15.39
C ASP A 1032 13.02 7.33 -15.90
N VAL A 1033 12.78 6.19 -15.24
CA VAL A 1033 11.82 5.12 -15.63
C VAL A 1033 10.52 5.22 -14.83
N THR A 1034 9.80 6.34 -15.00
CA THR A 1034 8.50 6.61 -14.36
C THR A 1034 7.33 6.49 -15.33
N ALA A 1035 6.13 6.15 -14.84
CA ALA A 1035 4.94 5.95 -15.68
C ALA A 1035 3.62 6.37 -15.02
N THR A 1036 2.71 6.93 -15.82
CA THR A 1036 1.30 7.10 -15.47
C THR A 1036 0.46 6.09 -16.25
N VAL A 1037 -0.29 5.25 -15.53
CA VAL A 1037 -1.16 4.22 -16.13
C VAL A 1037 -2.61 4.56 -15.86
N PHE A 1038 -3.39 4.75 -16.93
CA PHE A 1038 -4.82 4.94 -16.86
C PHE A 1038 -5.53 3.58 -16.80
N VAL A 1039 -6.35 3.36 -15.78
CA VAL A 1039 -7.05 2.08 -15.53
C VAL A 1039 -8.56 2.31 -15.69
N ARG A 1040 -9.11 1.84 -16.82
CA ARG A 1040 -10.53 1.98 -17.17
C ARG A 1040 -11.33 0.78 -16.63
N THR A 1041 -11.35 0.62 -15.32
CA THR A 1041 -12.17 -0.32 -14.53
C THR A 1041 -12.15 0.10 -13.05
N ASP A 1042 -13.19 -0.28 -12.29
CA ASP A 1042 -13.21 -0.17 -10.81
C ASP A 1042 -12.57 -1.37 -10.11
N ALA A 1043 -12.36 -2.49 -10.81
CA ALA A 1043 -11.90 -3.75 -10.24
C ALA A 1043 -10.37 -3.78 -10.11
N MET A 1044 -9.84 -3.03 -9.15
CA MET A 1044 -8.44 -3.03 -8.75
C MET A 1044 -8.31 -3.11 -7.22
N PRO A 1045 -7.15 -3.56 -6.69
CA PRO A 1045 -7.00 -3.74 -5.25
C PRO A 1045 -7.23 -2.44 -4.46
N PRO A 1046 -7.72 -2.51 -3.21
CA PRO A 1046 -7.77 -1.36 -2.31
C PRO A 1046 -6.39 -0.65 -2.21
N GLY A 1047 -6.38 0.69 -2.28
CA GLY A 1047 -5.15 1.49 -2.30
C GLY A 1047 -4.33 1.40 -3.61
N PHE A 1048 -4.81 0.68 -4.64
CA PHE A 1048 -4.14 0.63 -5.94
C PHE A 1048 -4.40 1.87 -6.80
N ALA A 1049 -5.57 2.48 -6.70
CA ALA A 1049 -5.83 3.78 -7.32
C ALA A 1049 -5.00 4.89 -6.64
N ASP A 1050 -4.26 5.65 -7.44
CA ASP A 1050 -3.52 6.85 -7.02
C ASP A 1050 -4.32 8.15 -7.19
N VAL A 1051 -5.27 8.13 -8.13
CA VAL A 1051 -6.31 9.15 -8.37
C VAL A 1051 -7.53 8.41 -8.93
N GLN A 1052 -8.75 8.81 -8.55
CA GLN A 1052 -9.99 8.33 -9.15
C GLN A 1052 -10.69 9.50 -9.86
N THR A 1053 -11.12 9.29 -11.11
CA THR A 1053 -11.73 10.34 -11.95
C THR A 1053 -13.04 9.84 -12.58
N PRO A 1054 -14.03 10.70 -12.85
CA PRO A 1054 -15.26 10.33 -13.57
C PRO A 1054 -15.02 9.80 -14.99
N GLY A 1055 -13.91 10.20 -15.62
CA GLY A 1055 -13.56 9.82 -16.98
C GLY A 1055 -14.49 10.46 -18.00
N VAL A 1056 -14.97 9.67 -18.96
CA VAL A 1056 -15.76 10.22 -20.08
C VAL A 1056 -17.19 10.55 -19.66
N GLU A 1057 -17.41 11.81 -19.26
CA GLU A 1057 -18.74 12.33 -18.90
C GLU A 1057 -19.72 12.34 -20.08
N TRP A 1058 -19.29 12.90 -21.22
CA TRP A 1058 -20.19 13.27 -22.32
C TRP A 1058 -19.57 13.03 -23.69
N VAL A 1059 -20.02 12.00 -24.39
CA VAL A 1059 -19.71 11.78 -25.82
C VAL A 1059 -20.61 12.65 -26.70
N PHE A 1060 -20.03 13.27 -27.73
CA PHE A 1060 -20.75 14.07 -28.72
C PHE A 1060 -21.56 13.20 -29.68
N THR A 1061 -22.72 13.70 -30.07
CA THR A 1061 -23.43 13.19 -31.26
C THR A 1061 -22.82 13.77 -32.54
N ASP A 1062 -23.07 13.15 -33.71
CA ASP A 1062 -22.59 13.60 -35.04
C ASP A 1062 -22.79 15.12 -35.25
N LEU A 1063 -23.89 15.65 -34.72
CA LEU A 1063 -24.30 17.04 -34.86
C LEU A 1063 -23.51 18.00 -33.95
N GLN A 1064 -23.02 17.49 -32.82
CA GLN A 1064 -22.21 18.21 -31.85
C GLN A 1064 -20.73 18.15 -32.23
N GLU A 1065 -20.24 17.00 -32.69
CA GLU A 1065 -18.93 16.83 -33.33
C GLU A 1065 -18.76 17.85 -34.48
N ALA A 1066 -19.74 17.93 -35.39
CA ALA A 1066 -19.73 18.90 -36.50
C ALA A 1066 -19.84 20.39 -36.04
N ILE A 1067 -20.43 20.67 -34.87
CA ILE A 1067 -20.43 22.02 -34.27
C ILE A 1067 -19.04 22.38 -33.74
N VAL A 1068 -18.33 21.40 -33.18
CA VAL A 1068 -16.99 21.55 -32.61
C VAL A 1068 -15.93 21.62 -33.72
N GLU A 1069 -16.03 20.82 -34.77
CA GLU A 1069 -15.16 20.90 -35.96
C GLU A 1069 -15.29 22.27 -36.66
N GLU A 1070 -16.51 22.79 -36.81
CA GLU A 1070 -16.76 24.14 -37.38
C GLU A 1070 -16.31 25.27 -36.44
N LEU A 1071 -16.09 25.02 -35.14
CA LEU A 1071 -15.43 25.98 -34.25
C LEU A 1071 -13.90 25.92 -34.39
N ARG A 1072 -13.31 24.73 -34.23
CA ARG A 1072 -11.85 24.49 -34.29
C ARG A 1072 -11.22 24.87 -35.63
N SER A 1073 -11.95 24.66 -36.73
CA SER A 1073 -11.45 24.91 -38.09
C SER A 1073 -11.32 26.39 -38.48
N ASP A 1074 -11.73 27.34 -37.62
CA ASP A 1074 -11.59 28.78 -37.87
C ASP A 1074 -11.02 29.53 -36.66
N THR A 1075 -9.85 30.14 -36.87
CA THR A 1075 -9.09 30.97 -35.90
C THR A 1075 -9.80 32.26 -35.43
N GLY A 1076 -11.07 32.45 -35.71
CA GLY A 1076 -11.84 33.65 -35.40
C GLY A 1076 -13.15 33.36 -34.68
N ALA A 1077 -13.42 34.08 -33.58
CA ALA A 1077 -14.61 33.89 -32.78
C ALA A 1077 -15.92 34.10 -33.59
N LYS A 1078 -16.80 33.09 -33.57
CA LYS A 1078 -18.07 33.03 -34.32
C LYS A 1078 -19.26 33.25 -33.38
N THR A 1079 -20.39 33.72 -33.91
CA THR A 1079 -21.66 33.56 -33.18
C THR A 1079 -22.21 32.15 -33.37
N ALA A 1080 -22.95 31.64 -32.39
CA ALA A 1080 -23.71 30.39 -32.51
C ALA A 1080 -24.73 30.37 -33.67
N ARG A 1081 -24.97 31.51 -34.37
CA ARG A 1081 -25.73 31.54 -35.62
C ARG A 1081 -24.86 31.19 -36.83
N GLU A 1082 -23.64 31.70 -36.91
CA GLU A 1082 -22.77 31.48 -38.07
C GLU A 1082 -22.40 30.01 -38.20
N ILE A 1083 -22.08 29.35 -37.08
CA ILE A 1083 -21.88 27.89 -37.00
C ILE A 1083 -23.17 27.14 -37.41
N ALA A 1084 -24.34 27.54 -36.88
CA ALA A 1084 -25.62 26.89 -37.21
C ALA A 1084 -26.02 27.03 -38.69
N ASP A 1085 -25.73 28.17 -39.31
CA ASP A 1085 -25.99 28.42 -40.74
C ASP A 1085 -24.97 27.67 -41.65
N VAL A 1086 -23.91 27.05 -41.10
CA VAL A 1086 -22.96 26.15 -41.81
C VAL A 1086 -23.27 24.66 -41.58
N VAL A 1087 -23.52 24.25 -40.33
CA VAL A 1087 -23.81 22.87 -39.92
C VAL A 1087 -25.26 22.44 -40.26
N ASP A 1088 -26.07 23.33 -40.85
CA ASP A 1088 -27.51 23.14 -41.17
C ASP A 1088 -28.36 22.71 -39.96
N CYS A 1089 -28.04 23.28 -38.79
CA CYS A 1089 -28.63 22.91 -37.51
C CYS A 1089 -29.36 24.09 -36.84
N SER A 1090 -29.91 23.89 -35.64
CA SER A 1090 -30.59 24.98 -34.93
C SER A 1090 -29.60 25.82 -34.10
N LYS A 1091 -29.68 27.15 -34.21
CA LYS A 1091 -28.89 28.12 -33.41
C LYS A 1091 -29.00 27.91 -31.90
N GLU A 1092 -30.10 27.34 -31.43
CA GLU A 1092 -30.32 27.04 -30.01
C GLU A 1092 -29.59 25.76 -29.58
N HIS A 1093 -29.46 24.76 -30.46
CA HIS A 1093 -28.64 23.57 -30.20
C HIS A 1093 -27.15 23.89 -30.19
N VAL A 1094 -26.68 24.75 -31.12
CA VAL A 1094 -25.31 25.29 -31.07
C VAL A 1094 -25.06 26.04 -29.77
N ARG A 1095 -25.99 26.92 -29.38
CA ARG A 1095 -25.90 27.63 -28.10
C ARG A 1095 -25.78 26.66 -26.92
N GLN A 1096 -26.66 25.66 -26.84
CA GLN A 1096 -26.65 24.69 -25.73
C GLN A 1096 -25.37 23.84 -25.69
N THR A 1097 -24.80 23.50 -26.85
CA THR A 1097 -23.54 22.75 -26.94
C THR A 1097 -22.35 23.61 -26.52
N LEU A 1098 -22.24 24.84 -27.04
CA LEU A 1098 -21.11 25.73 -26.77
C LEU A 1098 -21.19 26.44 -25.41
N ASP A 1099 -22.38 26.69 -24.87
CA ASP A 1099 -22.53 27.18 -23.50
C ASP A 1099 -22.12 26.08 -22.51
N ARG A 1100 -22.42 24.79 -22.77
CA ARG A 1100 -21.98 23.66 -21.92
C ARG A 1100 -20.46 23.42 -21.97
N LEU A 1101 -19.81 23.63 -23.12
CA LEU A 1101 -18.35 23.55 -23.27
C LEU A 1101 -17.61 24.80 -22.76
N GLY A 1102 -18.34 25.85 -22.39
CA GLY A 1102 -17.82 27.07 -21.78
C GLY A 1102 -18.33 27.29 -20.35
N ASP A 1103 -18.89 26.24 -19.74
CA ASP A 1103 -19.29 26.19 -18.33
C ASP A 1103 -18.16 25.54 -17.51
N THR A 1104 -18.06 25.88 -16.22
CA THR A 1104 -17.01 25.34 -15.33
C THR A 1104 -17.43 24.07 -14.60
N ASP A 1105 -18.72 23.71 -14.67
CA ASP A 1105 -19.30 22.51 -14.04
C ASP A 1105 -18.85 21.19 -14.72
N HIS A 1106 -17.95 21.26 -15.72
CA HIS A 1106 -17.39 20.13 -16.50
C HIS A 1106 -15.88 20.30 -16.77
N GLY A 1107 -15.13 20.86 -15.81
CA GLY A 1107 -13.68 21.08 -15.91
C GLY A 1107 -13.28 22.46 -16.46
N GLU A 1108 -12.09 22.56 -17.07
CA GLU A 1108 -11.62 23.82 -17.68
C GLU A 1108 -12.49 24.22 -18.90
N PRO A 1109 -12.85 25.52 -19.07
CA PRO A 1109 -13.76 25.96 -20.13
C PRO A 1109 -13.08 25.93 -21.52
N THR A 1110 -13.21 24.79 -22.20
CA THR A 1110 -12.68 24.52 -23.55
C THR A 1110 -13.20 25.45 -24.65
N VAL A 1111 -14.30 26.19 -24.41
CA VAL A 1111 -14.81 27.27 -25.27
C VAL A 1111 -14.75 28.62 -24.56
N GLN A 1112 -14.01 29.58 -25.12
CA GLN A 1112 -14.03 30.96 -24.65
C GLN A 1112 -15.34 31.66 -25.06
N VAL A 1113 -16.22 31.88 -24.08
CA VAL A 1113 -17.50 32.56 -24.24
C VAL A 1113 -17.37 34.07 -24.00
N VAL A 1114 -17.65 34.89 -25.03
CA VAL A 1114 -17.56 36.35 -24.97
C VAL A 1114 -18.94 37.00 -25.22
N PRO A 1115 -19.70 37.35 -24.17
CA PRO A 1115 -21.05 37.91 -24.32
C PRO A 1115 -21.07 39.32 -24.93
N ASP A 1116 -22.17 39.64 -25.61
CA ASP A 1116 -22.53 40.94 -26.22
C ASP A 1116 -21.55 41.57 -27.25
N GLN A 1117 -20.37 41.00 -27.51
CA GLN A 1117 -19.40 41.56 -28.46
C GLN A 1117 -19.73 41.29 -29.95
N GLY A 1118 -20.56 40.29 -30.22
CA GLY A 1118 -20.93 39.88 -31.58
C GLY A 1118 -22.00 40.75 -32.24
N PRO A 1119 -22.21 40.61 -33.57
CA PRO A 1119 -23.14 41.45 -34.33
C PRO A 1119 -24.56 41.49 -33.75
N ASN A 1120 -25.01 42.69 -33.37
CA ASN A 1120 -26.30 43.00 -32.74
C ASN A 1120 -26.43 42.62 -31.24
N GLY A 1121 -25.32 42.42 -30.51
CA GLY A 1121 -25.36 41.92 -29.13
C GLY A 1121 -25.55 40.41 -29.11
N ALA A 1122 -24.67 39.71 -29.82
CA ALA A 1122 -24.62 38.25 -29.83
C ALA A 1122 -23.40 37.79 -29.04
N THR A 1123 -23.52 36.68 -28.30
CA THR A 1123 -22.36 35.96 -27.77
C THR A 1123 -21.46 35.52 -28.93
N LEU A 1124 -20.16 35.75 -28.78
CA LEU A 1124 -19.11 35.15 -29.59
C LEU A 1124 -18.52 33.96 -28.84
N TYR A 1125 -18.16 32.93 -29.57
CA TYR A 1125 -17.52 31.72 -29.09
C TYR A 1125 -16.25 31.53 -29.91
N SER A 1126 -15.15 31.19 -29.24
CA SER A 1126 -13.91 30.75 -29.89
C SER A 1126 -13.38 29.52 -29.19
N ASP A 1127 -12.76 28.65 -29.96
CA ASP A 1127 -12.01 27.52 -29.46
C ASP A 1127 -10.89 28.00 -28.50
N SER A 1128 -10.79 27.33 -27.35
CA SER A 1128 -9.67 27.46 -26.40
C SER A 1128 -9.13 26.09 -25.94
N GLY A 1129 -9.45 25.01 -26.67
CA GLY A 1129 -9.08 23.64 -26.32
C GLY A 1129 -10.22 22.63 -26.50
N VAL A 1130 -11.13 22.82 -27.46
CA VAL A 1130 -12.29 21.93 -27.62
C VAL A 1130 -11.87 20.49 -27.95
N PRO A 1131 -12.38 19.46 -27.23
CA PRO A 1131 -11.97 18.08 -27.42
C PRO A 1131 -12.59 17.46 -28.69
N ASN A 1132 -12.09 16.31 -29.13
CA ASN A 1132 -12.49 15.70 -30.40
C ASN A 1132 -13.91 15.09 -30.38
N SER A 1133 -14.11 13.91 -29.77
CA SER A 1133 -15.42 13.22 -29.75
C SER A 1133 -16.20 13.31 -28.43
N GLY A 1134 -15.67 13.94 -27.37
CA GLY A 1134 -16.41 14.11 -26.11
C GLY A 1134 -15.64 14.89 -25.04
N VAL A 1135 -16.34 15.25 -23.95
CA VAL A 1135 -15.72 15.75 -22.72
C VAL A 1135 -15.28 14.56 -21.86
N VAL A 1136 -14.03 14.63 -21.43
CA VAL A 1136 -13.37 13.68 -20.52
C VAL A 1136 -12.88 14.47 -19.33
N ASP A 1137 -13.27 14.04 -18.13
CA ASP A 1137 -12.73 14.54 -16.87
C ASP A 1137 -11.69 13.55 -16.34
N ILE A 1138 -10.44 14.01 -16.32
CA ILE A 1138 -9.33 13.39 -15.58
C ILE A 1138 -8.67 14.45 -14.68
N HIS A 1139 -9.43 14.98 -13.72
CA HIS A 1139 -8.92 15.86 -12.67
C HIS A 1139 -7.54 15.41 -12.15
N GLU A 1140 -6.63 16.39 -12.00
CA GLU A 1140 -5.18 16.22 -11.77
C GLU A 1140 -4.40 15.50 -12.89
N SER A 1141 -4.33 16.15 -14.06
CA SER A 1141 -3.11 16.11 -14.87
C SER A 1141 -2.00 16.93 -14.18
N PRO A 1142 -0.86 16.33 -13.80
CA PRO A 1142 0.33 17.05 -13.35
C PRO A 1142 1.18 17.54 -14.55
N THR A 1143 0.69 17.30 -15.78
CA THR A 1143 1.40 17.56 -17.04
C THR A 1143 1.11 18.93 -17.63
N ASP A 1144 0.52 19.85 -16.85
CA ASP A 1144 0.57 21.29 -17.12
C ASP A 1144 2.03 21.76 -16.99
N SER A 1145 2.76 21.63 -18.10
CA SER A 1145 4.16 22.07 -18.19
C SER A 1145 4.23 23.54 -17.82
N TYR A 1146 5.15 23.93 -16.93
CA TYR A 1146 5.34 25.31 -16.47
C TYR A 1146 5.93 26.25 -17.57
N GLU A 1147 5.58 26.04 -18.84
CA GLU A 1147 5.88 26.88 -19.98
C GLU A 1147 4.61 27.63 -20.47
N ASP A 1148 4.64 28.95 -20.31
CA ASP A 1148 3.84 29.96 -21.04
C ASP A 1148 2.37 30.30 -20.64
N SER A 1149 1.93 30.02 -19.40
CA SER A 1149 0.82 30.76 -18.74
C SER A 1149 1.25 32.22 -18.37
N SER A 1150 1.53 33.00 -19.41
CA SER A 1150 2.47 34.13 -19.40
C SER A 1150 2.05 35.38 -18.62
N ARG A 1151 2.55 35.54 -17.38
CA ARG A 1151 2.65 36.87 -16.71
C ARG A 1151 3.94 37.25 -15.97
N TRP A 1152 4.91 36.36 -15.75
CA TRP A 1152 6.14 36.67 -14.99
C TRP A 1152 7.46 36.51 -15.77
N THR A 1153 7.50 36.94 -17.03
CA THR A 1153 8.72 36.93 -17.83
C THR A 1153 9.71 38.05 -17.42
N LEU A 1154 10.59 37.83 -16.43
CA LEU A 1154 11.91 38.50 -16.32
C LEU A 1154 12.82 37.93 -15.21
N ALA A 1155 13.86 37.19 -15.63
CA ALA A 1155 14.97 36.62 -14.83
C ALA A 1155 14.55 35.49 -13.84
N VAL A 1156 15.31 34.39 -13.67
CA VAL A 1156 16.69 34.06 -14.09
C VAL A 1156 16.72 32.68 -14.78
N ARG A 1157 17.55 32.50 -15.82
CA ARG A 1157 17.93 31.16 -16.33
C ARG A 1157 19.22 30.69 -15.65
N ASN A 1158 19.28 29.43 -15.22
CA ASN A 1158 20.53 28.76 -14.85
C ASN A 1158 20.91 27.74 -15.97
N PRO A 1159 22.18 27.57 -16.39
CA PRO A 1159 22.48 27.04 -17.73
C PRO A 1159 23.17 25.66 -17.73
N THR A 1160 22.44 24.59 -17.41
CA THR A 1160 22.99 23.21 -17.36
C THR A 1160 22.43 22.23 -18.39
N THR A 1161 21.17 22.36 -18.82
CA THR A 1161 20.63 21.55 -19.93
C THR A 1161 21.16 22.04 -21.28
N ARG A 1162 21.57 21.09 -22.12
CA ARG A 1162 22.07 21.35 -23.47
C ARG A 1162 20.95 21.09 -24.47
N ASP A 1163 20.63 22.11 -25.25
CA ASP A 1163 19.65 22.09 -26.33
C ASP A 1163 20.18 21.29 -27.53
N ASP A 1164 20.19 19.95 -27.41
CA ASP A 1164 20.57 19.01 -28.47
C ASP A 1164 19.37 18.76 -29.42
N GLY A 1165 18.95 19.83 -30.11
CA GLY A 1165 17.81 19.82 -31.02
C GLY A 1165 17.97 18.91 -32.25
N ASP A 1166 16.90 18.16 -32.53
CA ASP A 1166 16.56 17.40 -33.75
C ASP A 1166 17.63 17.33 -34.86
N LEU A 1167 18.24 16.14 -34.99
CA LEU A 1167 18.90 15.70 -36.21
C LEU A 1167 18.51 14.26 -36.56
N GLY A 1168 17.31 14.09 -37.13
CA GLY A 1168 16.83 12.82 -37.68
C GLY A 1168 17.83 12.07 -38.60
N PRO A 1169 17.74 10.72 -38.67
CA PRO A 1169 18.84 9.86 -39.06
C PRO A 1169 19.25 9.97 -40.54
N GLN A 1170 20.52 10.34 -40.79
CA GLN A 1170 21.18 10.14 -42.09
C GLN A 1170 22.26 9.05 -42.02
N ALA A 1171 22.13 8.05 -42.88
CA ALA A 1171 23.07 6.93 -42.94
C ALA A 1171 24.48 7.36 -43.43
N GLY A 1172 25.51 7.11 -42.62
CA GLY A 1172 26.91 7.38 -42.98
C GLY A 1172 27.90 6.56 -42.15
N SER A 1173 28.64 5.65 -42.79
CA SER A 1173 29.64 4.80 -42.13
C SER A 1173 31.02 5.46 -42.04
N SER A 1174 31.72 5.30 -40.92
CA SER A 1174 33.19 5.06 -40.90
C SER A 1174 33.72 4.72 -39.51
N ASP A 1175 34.74 3.87 -39.44
CA ASP A 1175 35.45 3.49 -38.22
C ASP A 1175 36.28 4.65 -37.61
N GLN A 1176 36.26 4.82 -36.28
CA GLN A 1176 37.46 4.80 -35.41
C GLN A 1176 37.11 4.90 -33.90
N PRO A 1177 37.99 4.47 -32.98
CA PRO A 1177 37.67 4.28 -31.55
C PRO A 1177 37.86 5.56 -30.69
N ALA A 1178 37.32 5.51 -29.48
CA ALA A 1178 37.39 6.58 -28.47
C ALA A 1178 38.80 6.80 -27.88
N GLU A 1179 39.04 8.00 -27.35
CA GLU A 1179 40.18 8.33 -26.47
C GLU A 1179 39.71 8.52 -25.02
N GLU A 1180 40.46 7.98 -24.05
CA GLU A 1180 40.22 8.15 -22.62
C GLU A 1180 40.50 9.60 -22.15
N TRP A 1181 39.81 10.09 -21.12
CA TRP A 1181 40.09 11.40 -20.51
C TRP A 1181 40.81 11.26 -19.15
N ASP A 1182 41.94 11.95 -18.99
CA ASP A 1182 42.85 11.80 -17.84
C ASP A 1182 42.49 12.74 -16.67
N TRP A 1183 42.06 12.14 -15.56
CA TRP A 1183 41.54 12.79 -14.34
C TRP A 1183 42.57 13.60 -13.51
N LYS A 1184 43.74 13.95 -14.06
CA LYS A 1184 44.88 14.49 -13.30
C LYS A 1184 45.27 15.94 -13.61
N ALA A 1185 44.46 16.66 -14.37
CA ALA A 1185 44.62 18.10 -14.59
C ALA A 1185 43.81 18.92 -13.57
N GLY A 1186 44.49 19.50 -12.56
CA GLY A 1186 43.86 20.45 -11.63
C GLY A 1186 43.53 21.80 -12.31
N PRO A 1187 42.55 22.57 -11.79
CA PRO A 1187 42.02 23.75 -12.46
C PRO A 1187 43.04 24.89 -12.59
N GLY A 1188 43.04 25.52 -13.76
CA GLY A 1188 43.68 26.82 -14.00
C GLY A 1188 42.72 27.98 -13.69
N PRO A 1189 43.21 29.21 -13.48
CA PRO A 1189 42.36 30.35 -13.15
C PRO A 1189 41.67 30.92 -14.41
N GLY A 1190 40.34 30.94 -14.41
CA GLY A 1190 39.52 31.25 -15.59
C GLY A 1190 39.01 29.94 -16.22
N ASP A 1191 37.73 29.58 -16.10
CA ASP A 1191 36.60 30.28 -15.43
C ASP A 1191 36.05 29.48 -14.23
#